data_AF-A0A1C4Z7P1-F1
#
_entry.id   AF-A0A1C4Z7P1-F1
#
_cell.length_a   1.000
_cell.length_b   1.000
_cell.length_c   1.000
_cell.angle_alpha   90.00
_cell.angle_beta   90.00
_cell.angle_gamma   90.00
#
_symmetry.space_group_name_H-M   'P 1'
#
loop_
_entity.id
_entity.type
_entity.pdbx_description
1 polymer ?
#
loop_
_entity_poly.entity_id
_entity_poly.type
_entity_poly.pdbx_seq_one_letter_code
_entity_poly.pdbx_strand_id
1 'polypeptide(L)'
;MRPTTALLPVVLATALGGLALPEPALAAAGPALAVDTTATRHQISPYVYGMNFADEALARDLRLPVHRYGGNATTRYNFRADTTNRASDWYFENIPNDNPSPDDLPEGSESDRFVQQNKATGAATVMTMPMLGWIAKDRSRACGFSVAKYGPQQSTDTWAPDCGNGIKPDGSPVTGNDPEDTSVAVGAEYATDFVNHLKGQFGAAADGGVQFYNLDNEPDLWHSTHRDVRPTGLGYDELRDRTYEYAAAIKAADPGAKTLGPVGWGLNSILYSGLDQDTCSRTGCWSNPPDKAAHGGQDLGPWYLDRMREYEQQHGTRILDYFDVHLYPQQSGVLGEAAGDANTQALRLRSTRQLWDPTYVDESWINSPVRYIPRLRELVDQHYPGTKIAMTEYNWGGHGSLNGALAQADVLGIFGREGLDLATLWTAPEADQPVANAFRVYRNYDGKGGAFGETSVQATSADQGKLAVYAAERSADKALTLVVINKTGDDLTSPIALTGASASTAEVYRYSGADLAGVVREADQQVTAGGLTATFPANSITHLVLPRDTTPGDTQAPTAPGKPTAGTITGDSVALAWTPSTDDTGVTGYDVHRVDTTGTVKVGSATGTTYTVTGLTPDTPYTFVVTARDAAGNVSAASPGLTVRTAPTAPTLGCTVGYTANSWPGGFTATVTVKNTGTTAIDGWKLAFDFPTTGQKVGQGWSATWKQNGTSVTADSMSWNGKLAPGASTSTGFNGTWSGTNPAPTTFNLNGQRCG
;
A
#
# COMPACT_ATOMS: atom_id res chain seq x y z
N MET A 1 69.31 34.63 29.53
CA MET A 1 68.84 36.03 29.30
C MET A 1 67.43 35.92 28.74
N ARG A 2 66.37 36.52 29.26
CA ARG A 2 66.07 37.49 30.31
C ARG A 2 64.62 37.17 30.79
N PRO A 3 64.20 37.66 31.96
CA PRO A 3 63.11 37.12 32.76
C PRO A 3 61.75 37.77 32.53
N THR A 4 60.74 37.16 33.15
CA THR A 4 59.42 37.66 33.57
C THR A 4 59.37 39.12 34.02
N THR A 5 58.28 39.82 33.68
CA THR A 5 57.80 40.98 34.42
C THR A 5 56.27 40.96 34.51
N ALA A 6 55.78 40.94 35.74
CA ALA A 6 54.40 41.20 36.11
C ALA A 6 54.11 42.70 36.11
N LEU A 7 52.85 43.08 35.84
CA LEU A 7 52.28 44.39 36.16
C LEU A 7 50.82 44.17 36.63
N LEU A 8 50.57 44.35 37.93
CA LEU A 8 49.33 44.99 38.44
C LEU A 8 49.35 46.48 37.97
N PRO A 9 48.26 47.28 37.96
CA PRO A 9 47.03 47.19 38.77
C PRO A 9 45.73 47.65 38.04
N VAL A 10 44.60 47.64 38.75
CA VAL A 10 43.71 48.81 39.03
C VAL A 10 42.31 48.27 39.37
N VAL A 11 41.95 48.40 40.65
CA VAL A 11 40.59 48.18 41.13
C VAL A 11 39.78 49.43 40.77
N LEU A 12 38.83 49.27 39.85
CA LEU A 12 37.78 50.25 39.60
C LEU A 12 36.47 49.68 40.16
N ALA A 13 35.97 50.27 41.24
CA ALA A 13 34.67 49.95 41.80
C ALA A 13 33.58 50.51 40.87
N THR A 14 33.05 49.67 39.98
CA THR A 14 31.87 49.98 39.18
C THR A 14 30.61 49.65 39.96
N ALA A 15 29.74 50.66 40.10
CA ALA A 15 28.39 50.52 40.62
C ALA A 15 27.63 49.46 39.82
N LEU A 16 27.09 48.46 40.53
CA LEU A 16 26.14 47.49 40.00
C LEU A 16 24.81 48.20 39.73
N GLY A 17 24.68 48.80 38.55
CA GLY A 17 23.38 49.03 37.94
C GLY A 17 22.83 47.68 37.51
N GLY A 18 21.72 47.25 38.11
CA GLY A 18 21.03 46.02 37.74
C GLY A 18 20.65 46.06 36.26
N LEU A 19 21.40 45.32 35.44
CA LEU A 19 20.95 44.91 34.13
C LEU A 19 19.79 43.93 34.37
N ALA A 20 18.56 44.42 34.23
CA ALA A 20 17.43 43.53 33.99
C ALA A 20 17.77 42.72 32.74
N LEU A 21 17.97 41.41 32.91
CA LEU A 21 17.99 40.48 31.79
C LEU A 21 16.69 40.72 31.00
N PRO A 22 16.72 40.79 29.65
CA PRO A 22 15.50 40.86 28.88
C PRO A 22 14.62 39.68 29.31
N GLU A 23 13.41 39.97 29.79
CA GLU A 23 12.42 38.94 30.07
C GLU A 23 12.22 38.13 28.78
N PRO A 24 12.20 36.79 28.85
CA PRO A 24 11.87 35.99 27.68
C PRO A 24 10.52 36.47 27.13
N ALA A 25 10.48 36.78 25.83
CA ALA A 25 9.24 37.23 25.19
C ALA A 25 8.15 36.19 25.48
N LEU A 26 7.03 36.63 26.07
CA LEU A 26 5.89 35.76 26.34
C LEU A 26 5.34 35.23 25.02
N ALA A 27 5.13 33.92 24.93
CA ALA A 27 4.52 33.29 23.77
C ALA A 27 3.15 33.92 23.46
N ALA A 28 2.85 34.11 22.17
CA ALA A 28 1.58 34.67 21.73
C ALA A 28 0.45 33.65 21.94
N ALA A 29 -0.78 34.15 22.06
CA ALA A 29 -1.96 33.28 22.08
C ALA A 29 -2.14 32.63 20.70
N GLY A 30 -2.15 31.30 20.66
CA GLY A 30 -2.37 30.54 19.43
C GLY A 30 -3.84 30.17 19.20
N PRO A 31 -4.18 29.62 18.03
CA PRO A 31 -5.52 29.11 17.72
C PRO A 31 -5.93 27.97 18.67
N ALA A 32 -7.19 27.91 19.07
CA ALA A 32 -7.71 26.77 19.84
C ALA A 32 -7.70 25.49 18.99
N LEU A 33 -7.27 24.38 19.59
CA LEU A 33 -7.27 23.05 18.99
C LEU A 33 -8.31 22.17 19.68
N ALA A 34 -8.90 21.22 18.95
CA ALA A 34 -9.79 20.21 19.52
C ALA A 34 -9.57 18.85 18.87
N VAL A 35 -9.63 17.78 19.67
CA VAL A 35 -9.53 16.39 19.21
C VAL A 35 -10.71 15.59 19.78
N ASP A 36 -11.45 14.93 18.89
CA ASP A 36 -12.54 14.02 19.25
C ASP A 36 -12.25 12.62 18.73
N THR A 37 -11.89 11.74 19.66
CA THR A 37 -11.54 10.34 19.36
C THR A 37 -12.74 9.48 18.97
N THR A 38 -13.96 9.99 19.12
CA THR A 38 -15.22 9.29 18.78
C THR A 38 -15.73 9.62 17.39
N ALA A 39 -15.21 10.69 16.77
CA ALA A 39 -15.69 11.21 15.49
C ALA A 39 -14.69 10.93 14.34
N THR A 40 -15.25 10.79 13.13
CA THR A 40 -14.51 10.70 11.84
C THR A 40 -13.36 9.70 11.88
N ARG A 41 -13.64 8.47 12.35
CA ARG A 41 -12.64 7.41 12.48
C ARG A 41 -12.44 6.66 11.17
N HIS A 42 -11.21 6.57 10.68
CA HIS A 42 -10.82 5.70 9.56
C HIS A 42 -9.36 5.24 9.67
N GLN A 43 -9.03 4.17 8.97
CA GLN A 43 -7.65 3.66 8.94
C GLN A 43 -6.77 4.57 8.07
N ILE A 44 -5.58 4.88 8.59
CA ILE A 44 -4.51 5.51 7.84
C ILE A 44 -3.74 4.39 7.16
N SER A 45 -3.67 4.42 5.83
CA SER A 45 -2.83 3.48 5.11
C SER A 45 -1.36 3.73 5.49
N PRO A 46 -0.58 2.69 5.88
CA PRO A 46 0.83 2.89 6.16
C PRO A 46 1.59 3.35 4.91
N TYR A 47 1.08 3.08 3.71
CA TYR A 47 1.75 3.40 2.45
C TYR A 47 1.72 4.89 2.09
N VAL A 48 1.10 5.77 2.89
CA VAL A 48 1.21 7.23 2.71
C VAL A 48 2.56 7.80 3.15
N TYR A 49 3.39 7.01 3.83
CA TYR A 49 4.71 7.41 4.30
C TYR A 49 5.84 6.87 3.40
N GLY A 50 5.58 6.69 2.11
CA GLY A 50 6.53 6.12 1.16
C GLY A 50 7.52 7.13 0.57
N MET A 51 8.55 6.61 -0.09
CA MET A 51 9.57 7.40 -0.79
C MET A 51 9.97 6.75 -2.12
N ASN A 52 10.56 7.54 -3.02
CA ASN A 52 11.29 7.08 -4.19
C ASN A 52 12.79 7.09 -3.89
N PHE A 53 13.48 5.98 -4.17
CA PHE A 53 14.95 5.85 -4.06
C PHE A 53 15.56 6.26 -2.70
N ALA A 54 14.91 5.94 -1.58
CA ALA A 54 15.52 6.03 -0.26
C ALA A 54 16.69 5.04 -0.13
N ASP A 55 17.82 5.52 0.40
CA ASP A 55 18.90 4.63 0.76
C ASP A 55 18.48 3.65 1.87
N GLU A 56 19.25 2.56 2.03
CA GLU A 56 18.91 1.51 2.98
C GLU A 56 18.95 1.98 4.44
N ALA A 57 19.84 2.91 4.79
CA ALA A 57 19.97 3.41 6.16
C ALA A 57 18.76 4.26 6.55
N LEU A 58 18.35 5.17 5.67
CA LEU A 58 17.15 5.97 5.84
C LEU A 58 15.88 5.09 5.85
N ALA A 59 15.81 4.10 4.95
CA ALA A 59 14.67 3.18 4.92
C ALA A 59 14.53 2.37 6.22
N ARG A 60 15.64 1.93 6.82
CA ARG A 60 15.64 1.27 8.14
C ARG A 60 15.23 2.22 9.26
N ASP A 61 15.81 3.41 9.28
CA ASP A 61 15.53 4.44 10.29
C ASP A 61 14.04 4.81 10.32
N LEU A 62 13.45 5.06 9.14
CA LEU A 62 12.05 5.43 9.03
C LEU A 62 11.08 4.25 9.06
N ARG A 63 11.59 3.00 9.05
CA ARG A 63 10.79 1.78 8.84
C ARG A 63 9.87 1.98 7.65
N LEU A 64 10.49 2.32 6.54
CA LEU A 64 9.82 2.79 5.34
C LEU A 64 8.79 1.74 4.89
N PRO A 65 7.50 2.06 4.84
CA PRO A 65 6.47 1.07 4.58
C PRO A 65 6.35 0.72 3.10
N VAL A 66 6.71 1.64 2.20
CA VAL A 66 6.71 1.42 0.76
C VAL A 66 7.79 2.24 0.08
N HIS A 67 8.45 1.63 -0.90
CA HIS A 67 9.55 2.21 -1.64
C HIS A 67 9.31 2.01 -3.15
N ARG A 68 9.41 3.10 -3.92
CA ARG A 68 9.14 3.09 -5.36
C ARG A 68 10.41 3.17 -6.20
N TYR A 69 10.52 2.25 -7.16
CA TYR A 69 11.44 2.29 -8.28
C TYR A 69 10.67 2.81 -9.51
N GLY A 70 10.85 4.09 -9.82
CA GLY A 70 10.08 4.77 -10.87
C GLY A 70 10.72 6.03 -11.43
N GLY A 71 9.93 6.88 -12.07
CA GLY A 71 10.38 8.08 -12.76
C GLY A 71 10.83 7.82 -14.22
N ASN A 72 11.18 8.90 -14.92
CA ASN A 72 11.38 8.91 -16.38
C ASN A 72 12.27 7.79 -16.93
N ALA A 73 13.44 7.55 -16.33
CA ALA A 73 14.37 6.53 -16.83
C ALA A 73 13.78 5.11 -16.80
N THR A 74 12.86 4.84 -15.85
CA THR A 74 12.26 3.51 -15.67
C THR A 74 11.30 3.13 -16.79
N THR A 75 10.67 4.10 -17.48
CA THR A 75 9.88 3.88 -18.71
C THR A 75 10.69 3.18 -19.81
N ARG A 76 12.01 3.34 -19.80
CA ARG A 76 12.93 2.79 -20.81
C ARG A 76 13.83 1.68 -20.25
N TYR A 77 13.53 1.16 -19.06
CA TYR A 77 14.36 0.15 -18.40
C TYR A 77 14.27 -1.20 -19.11
N ASN A 78 15.42 -1.85 -19.28
CA ASN A 78 15.54 -3.24 -19.72
C ASN A 78 16.19 -4.07 -18.61
N PHE A 79 15.39 -4.84 -17.86
CA PHE A 79 15.89 -5.66 -16.74
C PHE A 79 16.87 -6.75 -17.19
N ARG A 80 16.80 -7.19 -18.45
CA ARG A 80 17.68 -8.23 -19.01
C ARG A 80 19.10 -7.71 -19.27
N ALA A 81 19.24 -6.41 -19.53
CA ALA A 81 20.53 -5.75 -19.78
C ALA A 81 20.96 -4.83 -18.62
N ASP A 82 20.06 -4.58 -17.67
CA ASP A 82 20.20 -3.63 -16.58
C ASP A 82 20.63 -2.24 -17.08
N THR A 83 19.88 -1.75 -18.07
CA THR A 83 20.12 -0.47 -18.75
C THR A 83 18.82 0.32 -18.82
N THR A 84 18.89 1.62 -18.58
CA THR A 84 17.81 2.57 -18.90
C THR A 84 18.27 3.51 -20.01
N ASN A 85 17.32 4.02 -20.80
CA ASN A 85 17.52 5.29 -21.52
C ASN A 85 17.16 6.46 -20.58
N ARG A 86 18.00 7.50 -20.54
CA ARG A 86 17.83 8.67 -19.66
C ARG A 86 16.90 9.74 -20.20
N ALA A 87 16.22 9.47 -21.32
CA ALA A 87 15.18 10.32 -21.86
C ALA A 87 15.69 11.77 -22.10
N SER A 88 14.80 12.75 -22.12
CA SER A 88 15.20 14.16 -22.21
C SER A 88 16.00 14.66 -21.01
N ASP A 89 15.97 13.94 -19.88
CA ASP A 89 16.69 14.34 -18.65
C ASP A 89 18.20 14.31 -18.86
N TRP A 90 18.68 13.36 -19.68
CA TRP A 90 20.08 13.28 -20.07
C TRP A 90 20.26 12.77 -21.51
N TYR A 91 20.11 13.69 -22.47
CA TYR A 91 20.50 13.54 -23.88
C TYR A 91 19.97 12.29 -24.62
N PHE A 92 18.87 11.69 -24.15
CA PHE A 92 18.25 10.48 -24.72
C PHE A 92 19.22 9.31 -24.81
N GLU A 93 20.09 9.17 -23.81
CA GLU A 93 21.17 8.19 -23.80
C GLU A 93 20.79 6.88 -23.14
N ASN A 94 21.16 5.76 -23.75
CA ASN A 94 21.30 4.52 -22.99
C ASN A 94 22.53 4.63 -22.11
N ILE A 95 22.35 4.38 -20.81
CA ILE A 95 23.46 4.28 -19.87
C ILE A 95 23.25 3.01 -19.05
N PRO A 96 24.13 2.01 -19.15
CA PRO A 96 24.11 0.84 -18.28
C PRO A 96 24.08 1.27 -16.81
N ASN A 97 23.17 0.70 -16.02
CA ASN A 97 23.16 0.96 -14.59
C ASN A 97 24.41 0.36 -13.94
N ASP A 98 24.89 0.98 -12.87
CA ASP A 98 26.01 0.44 -12.09
C ASP A 98 25.66 -0.97 -11.62
N ASN A 99 26.48 -1.96 -11.95
CA ASN A 99 26.25 -3.35 -11.58
C ASN A 99 27.59 -4.03 -11.31
N PRO A 100 27.81 -4.60 -10.10
CA PRO A 100 29.07 -5.25 -9.75
C PRO A 100 29.29 -6.60 -10.47
N SER A 101 28.22 -7.24 -10.96
CA SER A 101 28.24 -8.56 -11.60
C SER A 101 27.39 -8.59 -12.88
N PRO A 102 27.72 -7.80 -13.90
CA PRO A 102 26.89 -7.68 -15.10
C PRO A 102 26.85 -8.94 -15.97
N ASP A 103 27.79 -9.88 -15.78
CA ASP A 103 27.81 -11.16 -16.49
C ASP A 103 26.73 -12.14 -15.99
N ASP A 104 26.15 -11.89 -14.82
CA ASP A 104 25.10 -12.73 -14.20
C ASP A 104 23.69 -12.26 -14.56
N LEU A 105 23.53 -11.24 -15.41
CA LEU A 105 22.22 -10.68 -15.73
C LEU A 105 21.26 -11.72 -16.37
N PRO A 106 19.94 -11.66 -16.08
CA PRO A 106 19.24 -10.60 -15.35
C PRO A 106 19.41 -10.60 -13.82
N GLU A 107 19.97 -11.67 -13.24
CA GLU A 107 20.18 -11.76 -11.81
C GLU A 107 21.08 -10.63 -11.28
N GLY A 108 20.65 -10.00 -10.19
CA GLY A 108 21.41 -8.92 -9.57
C GLY A 108 21.34 -7.59 -10.32
N SER A 109 20.42 -7.47 -11.29
CA SER A 109 20.02 -6.19 -11.90
C SER A 109 19.61 -5.13 -10.86
N GLU A 110 19.55 -3.87 -11.26
CA GLU A 110 19.12 -2.78 -10.36
C GLU A 110 17.74 -3.03 -9.76
N SER A 111 16.78 -3.56 -10.53
CA SER A 111 15.47 -3.95 -10.00
C SER A 111 15.55 -5.03 -8.93
N ASP A 112 16.44 -6.01 -9.09
CA ASP A 112 16.62 -7.08 -8.10
C ASP A 112 17.22 -6.54 -6.80
N ARG A 113 18.25 -5.68 -6.92
CA ARG A 113 18.88 -5.05 -5.76
C ARG A 113 17.91 -4.12 -5.03
N PHE A 114 17.06 -3.41 -5.76
CA PHE A 114 16.01 -2.58 -5.19
C PHE A 114 15.01 -3.43 -4.37
N VAL A 115 14.53 -4.54 -4.94
CA VAL A 115 13.63 -5.47 -4.22
C VAL A 115 14.34 -6.11 -3.02
N GLN A 116 15.60 -6.48 -3.17
CA GLN A 116 16.41 -7.06 -2.09
C GLN A 116 16.57 -6.08 -0.92
N GLN A 117 16.87 -4.80 -1.20
CA GLN A 117 16.92 -3.75 -0.18
C GLN A 117 15.59 -3.66 0.55
N ASN A 118 14.48 -3.64 -0.18
CA ASN A 118 13.14 -3.52 0.41
C ASN A 118 12.80 -4.72 1.29
N LYS A 119 13.16 -5.95 0.89
CA LYS A 119 13.01 -7.13 1.76
C LYS A 119 13.88 -7.03 3.01
N ALA A 120 15.09 -6.47 2.92
CA ALA A 120 15.99 -6.29 4.06
C ALA A 120 15.50 -5.22 5.06
N THR A 121 14.73 -4.24 4.60
CA THR A 121 14.16 -3.17 5.44
C THR A 121 12.69 -3.37 5.82
N GLY A 122 12.03 -4.36 5.23
CA GLY A 122 10.61 -4.64 5.43
C GLY A 122 9.66 -3.75 4.62
N ALA A 123 10.19 -2.98 3.65
CA ALA A 123 9.41 -2.12 2.79
C ALA A 123 8.67 -2.92 1.70
N ALA A 124 7.45 -2.50 1.37
CA ALA A 124 6.79 -2.93 0.14
C ALA A 124 7.47 -2.30 -1.08
N THR A 125 7.45 -3.00 -2.23
CA THR A 125 8.00 -2.48 -3.48
C THR A 125 6.90 -2.03 -4.43
N VAL A 126 7.02 -0.79 -4.94
CA VAL A 126 6.37 -0.33 -6.17
C VAL A 126 7.40 -0.37 -7.30
N MET A 127 7.14 -1.20 -8.31
CA MET A 127 8.02 -1.40 -9.46
C MET A 127 7.37 -0.82 -10.72
N THR A 128 8.02 0.11 -11.39
CA THR A 128 7.53 0.59 -12.69
C THR A 128 7.67 -0.48 -13.78
N MET A 129 6.57 -0.75 -14.48
CA MET A 129 6.51 -1.59 -15.66
C MET A 129 6.53 -0.74 -16.94
N PRO A 130 7.59 -0.79 -17.76
CA PRO A 130 7.61 -0.20 -19.09
C PRO A 130 6.42 -0.63 -19.94
N MET A 131 5.64 0.33 -20.43
CA MET A 131 4.53 0.14 -21.38
C MET A 131 4.68 0.99 -22.66
N LEU A 132 5.65 1.91 -22.72
CA LEU A 132 5.91 2.77 -23.89
C LEU A 132 6.04 1.98 -25.20
N GLY A 133 6.47 0.71 -25.11
CA GLY A 133 6.71 -0.19 -26.23
C GLY A 133 8.15 -0.18 -26.73
N TRP A 134 9.01 0.66 -26.14
CA TRP A 134 10.43 0.76 -26.45
C TRP A 134 11.26 0.79 -25.16
N ILE A 135 12.15 -0.16 -24.99
CA ILE A 135 13.13 -0.19 -23.88
C ILE A 135 14.55 -0.06 -24.43
N ALA A 136 15.53 0.22 -23.57
CA ALA A 136 16.94 0.22 -23.98
C ALA A 136 17.32 -1.14 -24.60
N LYS A 137 18.00 -1.13 -25.76
CA LYS A 137 18.23 -2.34 -26.56
C LYS A 137 19.24 -3.33 -25.97
N ASP A 138 20.27 -2.83 -25.31
CA ASP A 138 21.39 -3.64 -24.79
C ASP A 138 22.13 -2.95 -23.64
N ARG A 139 23.21 -3.58 -23.17
CA ARG A 139 24.12 -3.05 -22.14
C ARG A 139 25.26 -2.25 -22.75
N SER A 140 24.95 -1.27 -23.57
CA SER A 140 25.93 -0.34 -24.16
C SER A 140 25.45 1.11 -24.12
N ARG A 141 26.40 2.04 -24.17
CA ARG A 141 26.07 3.45 -24.35
C ARG A 141 25.63 3.67 -25.80
N ALA A 142 24.49 4.35 -25.97
CA ALA A 142 23.93 4.69 -27.27
C ALA A 142 23.19 6.02 -27.20
N CYS A 143 23.16 6.78 -28.30
CA CYS A 143 22.57 8.11 -28.37
C CYS A 143 21.29 8.11 -29.21
N GLY A 144 20.15 8.56 -28.67
CA GLY A 144 18.91 8.67 -29.45
C GLY A 144 18.99 9.72 -30.56
N PHE A 145 19.83 10.74 -30.36
CA PHE A 145 20.11 11.79 -31.35
C PHE A 145 21.63 11.96 -31.57
N SER A 146 22.28 10.93 -32.12
CA SER A 146 23.69 11.00 -32.53
C SER A 146 23.99 12.22 -33.43
N VAL A 147 24.98 13.03 -33.07
CA VAL A 147 25.44 14.19 -33.84
C VAL A 147 26.07 13.75 -35.16
N ALA A 148 26.83 12.65 -35.16
CA ALA A 148 27.40 12.08 -36.36
C ALA A 148 26.31 11.63 -37.36
N LYS A 149 25.17 11.14 -36.88
CA LYS A 149 24.05 10.67 -37.71
C LYS A 149 23.08 11.79 -38.13
N TYR A 150 22.75 12.69 -37.21
CA TYR A 150 21.67 13.68 -37.37
C TYR A 150 22.14 15.13 -37.54
N GLY A 151 23.44 15.36 -37.49
CA GLY A 151 24.07 16.67 -37.66
C GLY A 151 24.22 17.46 -36.36
N PRO A 152 24.75 18.70 -36.45
CA PRO A 152 25.00 19.56 -35.30
C PRO A 152 23.72 19.84 -34.50
N GLN A 153 23.87 19.99 -33.18
CA GLN A 153 22.78 20.22 -32.24
C GLN A 153 23.18 21.32 -31.24
N GLN A 154 22.22 21.92 -30.54
CA GLN A 154 22.46 23.05 -29.63
C GLN A 154 23.28 22.66 -28.40
N SER A 155 23.14 21.42 -27.94
CA SER A 155 23.87 20.89 -26.80
C SER A 155 24.15 19.41 -27.00
N THR A 156 25.27 18.96 -26.42
CA THR A 156 25.70 17.56 -26.38
C THR A 156 26.19 17.21 -24.98
N ASP A 157 26.17 15.93 -24.62
CA ASP A 157 26.83 15.48 -23.40
C ASP A 157 28.34 15.75 -23.49
N THR A 158 28.92 16.33 -22.43
CA THR A 158 30.36 16.56 -22.34
C THR A 158 31.15 15.25 -22.24
N TRP A 159 30.56 14.20 -21.67
CA TRP A 159 31.19 12.87 -21.55
C TRP A 159 30.91 11.95 -22.74
N ALA A 160 29.90 12.28 -23.55
CA ALA A 160 29.58 11.59 -24.80
C ALA A 160 29.22 12.63 -25.88
N PRO A 161 30.21 13.30 -26.51
CA PRO A 161 29.96 14.42 -27.43
C PRO A 161 29.15 14.08 -28.69
N ASP A 162 29.00 12.78 -29.02
CA ASP A 162 28.10 12.34 -30.08
C ASP A 162 26.62 12.35 -29.65
N CYS A 163 26.32 12.29 -28.35
CA CYS A 163 24.95 12.30 -27.85
C CYS A 163 24.43 13.75 -27.75
N GLY A 164 23.58 14.13 -28.70
CA GLY A 164 22.97 15.45 -28.74
C GLY A 164 21.59 15.50 -28.09
N ASN A 165 21.12 16.72 -27.78
CA ASN A 165 19.84 16.96 -27.10
C ASN A 165 18.59 16.84 -28.02
N GLY A 166 18.78 16.45 -29.26
CA GLY A 166 17.75 16.36 -30.29
C GLY A 166 17.22 17.70 -30.78
N ILE A 167 17.93 18.82 -30.58
CA ILE A 167 17.53 20.17 -31.03
C ILE A 167 18.61 20.74 -31.95
N LYS A 168 18.22 21.12 -33.18
CA LYS A 168 19.11 21.69 -34.20
C LYS A 168 19.54 23.12 -33.85
N PRO A 169 20.62 23.67 -34.45
CA PRO A 169 21.11 25.01 -34.14
C PRO A 169 20.07 26.13 -34.35
N ASP A 170 19.09 25.92 -35.23
CA ASP A 170 17.99 26.85 -35.49
C ASP A 170 16.84 26.78 -34.46
N GLY A 171 16.95 25.90 -33.46
CA GLY A 171 15.94 25.67 -32.42
C GLY A 171 14.85 24.68 -32.80
N SER A 172 14.83 24.16 -34.02
CA SER A 172 13.87 23.13 -34.41
C SER A 172 14.29 21.74 -33.91
N PRO A 173 13.33 20.85 -33.59
CA PRO A 173 13.66 19.49 -33.19
C PRO A 173 14.29 18.69 -34.35
N VAL A 174 15.22 17.80 -34.02
CA VAL A 174 15.54 16.65 -34.87
C VAL A 174 14.31 15.75 -34.96
N THR A 175 13.92 15.34 -36.17
CA THR A 175 12.75 14.50 -36.45
C THR A 175 13.13 13.37 -37.41
N GLY A 176 12.39 12.27 -37.35
CA GLY A 176 12.67 11.08 -38.17
C GLY A 176 13.94 10.35 -37.75
N ASN A 177 14.39 10.52 -36.50
CA ASN A 177 15.43 9.66 -35.93
C ASN A 177 14.91 8.23 -35.81
N ASP A 178 15.83 7.28 -35.73
CA ASP A 178 15.55 5.85 -35.72
C ASP A 178 15.47 5.38 -34.27
N PRO A 179 14.31 4.90 -33.78
CA PRO A 179 14.20 4.37 -32.42
C PRO A 179 15.21 3.26 -32.12
N GLU A 180 15.62 2.48 -33.12
CA GLU A 180 16.56 1.36 -32.97
C GLU A 180 18.00 1.79 -32.66
N ASP A 181 18.31 3.10 -32.76
CA ASP A 181 19.60 3.63 -32.33
C ASP A 181 19.85 3.37 -30.85
N THR A 182 18.81 3.45 -30.02
CA THR A 182 18.86 3.19 -28.58
C THR A 182 17.99 2.02 -28.15
N SER A 183 17.04 1.58 -28.97
CA SER A 183 15.86 0.89 -28.43
C SER A 183 15.54 -0.42 -29.12
N VAL A 184 14.86 -1.30 -28.39
CA VAL A 184 14.21 -2.50 -28.94
C VAL A 184 12.73 -2.45 -28.60
N ALA A 185 11.90 -2.86 -29.56
CA ALA A 185 10.46 -2.90 -29.38
C ALA A 185 10.06 -4.06 -28.44
N VAL A 186 9.09 -3.81 -27.58
CA VAL A 186 8.51 -4.79 -26.65
C VAL A 186 7.01 -4.60 -26.50
N GLY A 187 6.28 -5.69 -26.23
CA GLY A 187 4.88 -5.72 -25.85
C GLY A 187 4.65 -6.27 -24.45
N ALA A 188 3.45 -6.76 -24.16
CA ALA A 188 3.11 -7.32 -22.85
C ALA A 188 3.84 -8.64 -22.50
N GLU A 189 4.52 -9.29 -23.45
CA GLU A 189 5.44 -10.39 -23.15
C GLU A 189 6.59 -9.94 -22.26
N TYR A 190 7.06 -8.69 -22.40
CA TYR A 190 8.07 -8.13 -21.51
C TYR A 190 7.57 -8.03 -20.07
N ALA A 191 6.32 -7.61 -19.88
CA ALA A 191 5.71 -7.54 -18.55
C ALA A 191 5.58 -8.92 -17.91
N THR A 192 5.18 -9.92 -18.69
CA THR A 192 5.11 -11.31 -18.24
C THR A 192 6.48 -11.82 -17.79
N ASP A 193 7.51 -11.60 -18.60
CA ASP A 193 8.87 -12.05 -18.30
C ASP A 193 9.44 -11.34 -17.07
N PHE A 194 9.24 -10.03 -16.95
CA PHE A 194 9.77 -9.25 -15.84
C PHE A 194 9.08 -9.62 -14.51
N VAL A 195 7.75 -9.80 -14.51
CA VAL A 195 7.02 -10.28 -13.32
C VAL A 195 7.46 -11.69 -12.95
N ASN A 196 7.62 -12.59 -13.93
CA ASN A 196 8.08 -13.96 -13.65
C ASN A 196 9.52 -14.01 -13.12
N HIS A 197 10.40 -13.15 -13.61
CA HIS A 197 11.76 -12.99 -13.08
C HIS A 197 11.72 -12.60 -11.59
N LEU A 198 11.06 -11.49 -11.28
CA LEU A 198 10.97 -10.98 -9.90
C LEU A 198 10.27 -11.98 -8.97
N LYS A 199 9.19 -12.63 -9.44
CA LYS A 199 8.48 -13.67 -8.69
C LYS A 199 9.36 -14.90 -8.44
N GLY A 200 10.15 -15.31 -9.44
CA GLY A 200 11.08 -16.43 -9.32
C GLY A 200 12.16 -16.19 -8.27
N GLN A 201 12.67 -14.95 -8.19
CA GLN A 201 13.71 -14.56 -7.23
C GLN A 201 13.14 -14.29 -5.82
N PHE A 202 11.99 -13.64 -5.72
CA PHE A 202 11.53 -13.02 -4.46
C PHE A 202 10.19 -13.56 -3.94
N GLY A 203 9.55 -14.48 -4.65
CA GLY A 203 8.21 -15.00 -4.35
C GLY A 203 7.09 -14.19 -5.01
N ALA A 204 5.87 -14.73 -5.00
CA ALA A 204 4.69 -14.01 -5.48
C ALA A 204 4.34 -12.84 -4.54
N ALA A 205 3.56 -11.88 -5.05
CA ALA A 205 3.06 -10.74 -4.28
C ALA A 205 2.35 -11.17 -2.98
N ALA A 206 1.57 -12.26 -3.05
CA ALA A 206 0.87 -12.85 -1.90
C ALA A 206 1.83 -13.40 -0.82
N ASP A 207 3.07 -13.75 -1.20
CA ASP A 207 4.11 -14.33 -0.34
C ASP A 207 5.17 -13.29 0.06
N GLY A 208 4.88 -12.00 -0.11
CA GLY A 208 5.81 -10.90 0.21
C GLY A 208 6.86 -10.63 -0.87
N GLY A 209 6.58 -11.01 -2.13
CA GLY A 209 7.29 -10.54 -3.32
C GLY A 209 6.94 -9.09 -3.68
N VAL A 210 7.14 -8.70 -4.94
CA VAL A 210 6.78 -7.36 -5.42
C VAL A 210 5.27 -7.20 -5.43
N GLN A 211 4.76 -6.24 -4.65
CA GLN A 211 3.33 -6.08 -4.40
C GLN A 211 2.65 -5.16 -5.40
N PHE A 212 3.36 -4.12 -5.85
CA PHE A 212 2.80 -3.02 -6.61
C PHE A 212 3.56 -2.83 -7.92
N TYR A 213 2.82 -2.66 -9.02
CA TYR A 213 3.36 -2.35 -10.33
C TYR A 213 2.75 -1.05 -10.86
N ASN A 214 3.59 -0.03 -11.02
CA ASN A 214 3.20 1.15 -11.77
C ASN A 214 3.10 0.78 -13.25
N LEU A 215 1.99 1.16 -13.87
CA LEU A 215 1.78 1.06 -15.29
C LEU A 215 2.53 2.25 -15.93
N ASP A 216 3.83 2.05 -16.15
CA ASP A 216 4.80 3.03 -16.65
C ASP A 216 4.93 4.29 -15.76
N ASN A 217 5.31 5.43 -16.35
CA ASN A 217 5.48 6.72 -15.71
C ASN A 217 5.12 7.85 -16.69
N GLU A 218 4.19 8.71 -16.29
CA GLU A 218 3.77 9.93 -17.01
C GLU A 218 3.50 9.70 -18.51
N PRO A 219 2.60 8.75 -18.88
CA PRO A 219 2.35 8.42 -20.27
C PRO A 219 1.84 9.58 -21.14
N ASP A 220 1.24 10.58 -20.51
CA ASP A 220 0.80 11.80 -21.19
C ASP A 220 1.96 12.77 -21.52
N LEU A 221 3.15 12.61 -20.91
CA LEU A 221 4.36 13.37 -21.23
C LEU A 221 5.37 12.63 -22.12
N TRP A 222 5.13 11.36 -22.49
CA TRP A 222 6.09 10.60 -23.30
C TRP A 222 6.51 11.31 -24.60
N HIS A 223 5.62 12.10 -25.20
CA HIS A 223 5.90 12.88 -26.41
C HIS A 223 7.01 13.93 -26.25
N SER A 224 7.21 14.39 -25.01
CA SER A 224 8.24 15.33 -24.62
C SER A 224 9.44 14.58 -24.03
N THR A 225 9.19 13.79 -22.99
CA THR A 225 10.22 13.11 -22.20
C THR A 225 10.97 12.05 -23.00
N HIS A 226 10.25 11.26 -23.81
CA HIS A 226 10.79 10.17 -24.63
C HIS A 226 10.65 10.45 -26.12
N ARG A 227 10.84 11.71 -26.51
CA ARG A 227 10.68 12.20 -27.89
C ARG A 227 11.50 11.43 -28.93
N ASP A 228 12.63 10.84 -28.52
CA ASP A 228 13.48 10.00 -29.36
C ASP A 228 12.73 8.77 -29.93
N VAL A 229 11.78 8.20 -29.19
CA VAL A 229 11.02 7.01 -29.63
C VAL A 229 9.52 7.24 -29.72
N ARG A 230 9.02 8.28 -29.05
CA ARG A 230 7.62 8.69 -29.04
C ARG A 230 7.55 10.20 -29.21
N PRO A 231 7.47 10.73 -30.43
CA PRO A 231 7.41 12.18 -30.66
C PRO A 231 5.99 12.77 -30.67
N THR A 232 4.95 11.94 -30.53
CA THR A 232 3.54 12.37 -30.59
C THR A 232 2.82 11.93 -29.32
N GLY A 233 1.96 12.81 -28.81
CA GLY A 233 1.17 12.54 -27.60
C GLY A 233 0.37 11.23 -27.68
N LEU A 234 0.24 10.55 -26.54
CA LEU A 234 -0.59 9.36 -26.37
C LEU A 234 -2.07 9.75 -26.26
N GLY A 235 -2.94 9.11 -27.04
CA GLY A 235 -4.38 9.37 -26.99
C GLY A 235 -5.14 8.52 -25.96
N TYR A 236 -6.44 8.79 -25.78
CA TYR A 236 -7.31 8.07 -24.84
C TYR A 236 -7.33 6.56 -25.12
N ASP A 237 -7.65 6.18 -26.37
CA ASP A 237 -7.76 4.78 -26.78
C ASP A 237 -6.45 4.02 -26.64
N GLU A 238 -5.32 4.62 -27.04
CA GLU A 238 -4.02 3.94 -26.94
C GLU A 238 -3.59 3.76 -25.48
N LEU A 239 -3.85 4.74 -24.61
CA LEU A 239 -3.62 4.59 -23.17
C LEU A 239 -4.45 3.44 -22.58
N ARG A 240 -5.74 3.37 -22.94
CA ARG A 240 -6.62 2.25 -22.53
C ARG A 240 -6.05 0.92 -23.00
N ASP A 241 -5.70 0.80 -24.27
CA ASP A 241 -5.29 -0.47 -24.88
C ASP A 241 -3.98 -0.97 -24.28
N ARG A 242 -3.00 -0.07 -24.06
CA ARG A 242 -1.76 -0.41 -23.34
C ARG A 242 -2.04 -0.82 -21.90
N THR A 243 -2.89 -0.10 -21.18
CA THR A 243 -3.27 -0.51 -19.81
C THR A 243 -3.89 -1.90 -19.81
N TYR A 244 -4.84 -2.19 -20.72
CA TYR A 244 -5.45 -3.52 -20.81
C TYR A 244 -4.41 -4.60 -21.04
N GLU A 245 -3.53 -4.42 -22.01
CA GLU A 245 -2.53 -5.40 -22.41
C GLU A 245 -1.54 -5.70 -21.27
N TYR A 246 -0.91 -4.65 -20.73
CA TYR A 246 0.16 -4.80 -19.74
C TYR A 246 -0.38 -5.17 -18.36
N ALA A 247 -1.47 -4.55 -17.91
CA ALA A 247 -2.05 -4.89 -16.61
C ALA A 247 -2.62 -6.32 -16.60
N ALA A 248 -3.26 -6.77 -17.69
CA ALA A 248 -3.71 -8.16 -17.79
C ALA A 248 -2.54 -9.14 -17.76
N ALA A 249 -1.43 -8.84 -18.44
CA ALA A 249 -0.23 -9.66 -18.40
C ALA A 249 0.38 -9.75 -16.99
N ILE A 250 0.47 -8.62 -16.27
CA ILE A 250 0.91 -8.61 -14.87
C ILE A 250 0.00 -9.50 -14.02
N LYS A 251 -1.33 -9.34 -14.12
CA LYS A 251 -2.31 -10.12 -13.35
C LYS A 251 -2.30 -11.60 -13.68
N ALA A 252 -2.03 -11.95 -14.94
CA ALA A 252 -1.89 -13.34 -15.35
C ALA A 252 -0.59 -13.97 -14.80
N ALA A 253 0.50 -13.21 -14.77
CA ALA A 253 1.77 -13.66 -14.21
C ALA A 253 1.74 -13.74 -12.68
N ASP A 254 1.09 -12.80 -11.99
CA ASP A 254 0.89 -12.78 -10.54
C ASP A 254 -0.49 -12.20 -10.17
N PRO A 255 -1.49 -13.05 -9.88
CA PRO A 255 -2.83 -12.58 -9.50
C PRO A 255 -2.88 -11.77 -8.20
N GLY A 256 -1.87 -11.89 -7.33
CA GLY A 256 -1.77 -11.14 -6.08
C GLY A 256 -1.23 -9.73 -6.27
N ALA A 257 -0.52 -9.47 -7.37
CA ALA A 257 0.07 -8.17 -7.67
C ALA A 257 -0.99 -7.08 -7.85
N LYS A 258 -0.64 -5.84 -7.49
CA LYS A 258 -1.50 -4.65 -7.57
C LYS A 258 -1.00 -3.70 -8.64
N THR A 259 -1.88 -3.24 -9.51
CA THR A 259 -1.53 -2.32 -10.61
C THR A 259 -1.99 -0.91 -10.30
N LEU A 260 -1.13 0.06 -10.62
CA LEU A 260 -1.33 1.49 -10.36
C LEU A 260 -1.22 2.24 -11.69
N GLY A 261 -2.24 3.03 -12.05
CA GLY A 261 -2.27 3.75 -13.31
C GLY A 261 -3.26 4.91 -13.35
N PRO A 262 -3.17 5.81 -14.33
CA PRO A 262 -2.21 5.79 -15.44
C PRO A 262 -0.82 6.35 -15.07
N VAL A 263 -0.58 6.72 -13.81
CA VAL A 263 0.70 7.30 -13.36
C VAL A 263 0.95 8.66 -14.04
N GLY A 264 -0.10 9.48 -14.15
CA GLY A 264 -0.05 10.76 -14.86
C GLY A 264 0.74 11.83 -14.09
N TRP A 265 1.36 12.77 -14.80
CA TRP A 265 2.28 13.78 -14.22
C TRP A 265 1.62 14.82 -13.30
N GLY A 266 0.31 15.00 -13.39
CA GLY A 266 -0.38 16.00 -12.56
C GLY A 266 -1.85 16.19 -12.86
N LEU A 267 -2.39 17.34 -12.42
CA LEU A 267 -3.81 17.68 -12.57
C LEU A 267 -4.30 17.61 -14.03
N ASN A 268 -3.46 17.96 -14.99
CA ASN A 268 -3.80 17.89 -16.42
C ASN A 268 -4.01 16.45 -16.91
N SER A 269 -3.34 15.47 -16.31
CA SER A 269 -3.51 14.04 -16.63
C SER A 269 -4.89 13.51 -16.24
N ILE A 270 -5.63 14.24 -15.41
CA ILE A 270 -7.05 13.94 -15.11
C ILE A 270 -7.96 14.48 -16.22
N LEU A 271 -7.54 15.54 -16.92
CA LEU A 271 -8.41 16.29 -17.84
C LEU A 271 -8.16 15.96 -19.32
N TYR A 272 -6.92 15.71 -19.71
CA TYR A 272 -6.49 15.67 -21.11
C TYR A 272 -5.51 14.53 -21.37
N SER A 273 -5.61 13.91 -22.54
CA SER A 273 -4.60 12.96 -23.02
C SER A 273 -3.29 13.63 -23.38
N GLY A 274 -2.22 12.84 -23.50
CA GLY A 274 -0.96 13.33 -24.01
C GLY A 274 -1.09 13.91 -25.42
N LEU A 275 -1.98 13.37 -26.26
CA LEU A 275 -2.27 13.86 -27.61
C LEU A 275 -2.88 15.27 -27.58
N ASP A 276 -3.86 15.50 -26.69
CA ASP A 276 -4.45 16.83 -26.50
C ASP A 276 -3.42 17.80 -25.92
N GLN A 277 -2.63 17.37 -24.94
CA GLN A 277 -1.60 18.19 -24.32
C GLN A 277 -0.53 18.62 -25.35
N ASP A 278 -0.02 17.69 -26.16
CA ASP A 278 0.90 17.94 -27.27
C ASP A 278 0.29 18.91 -28.29
N THR A 279 -0.90 18.59 -28.79
CA THR A 279 -1.54 19.33 -29.89
C THR A 279 -1.96 20.73 -29.48
N CYS A 280 -2.63 20.88 -28.32
CA CYS A 280 -3.15 22.17 -27.88
C CYS A 280 -2.08 23.09 -27.31
N SER A 281 -0.96 22.56 -26.78
CA SER A 281 0.21 23.39 -26.44
C SER A 281 0.80 24.09 -27.67
N ARG A 282 0.74 23.46 -28.86
CA ARG A 282 1.24 24.04 -30.12
C ARG A 282 0.23 24.90 -30.87
N THR A 283 -1.05 24.55 -30.81
CA THR A 283 -2.10 25.16 -31.64
C THR A 283 -3.05 26.09 -30.88
N GLY A 284 -3.02 26.06 -29.54
CA GLY A 284 -3.95 26.83 -28.71
C GLY A 284 -5.38 26.25 -28.67
N CYS A 285 -5.59 24.97 -29.02
CA CYS A 285 -6.91 24.35 -29.09
C CYS A 285 -7.61 24.03 -27.75
N TRP A 286 -7.17 24.63 -26.64
CA TRP A 286 -7.67 24.30 -25.29
C TRP A 286 -9.18 24.52 -25.09
N SER A 287 -9.84 25.31 -25.95
CA SER A 287 -11.30 25.49 -25.93
C SER A 287 -12.07 24.27 -26.46
N ASN A 288 -11.44 23.42 -27.28
CA ASN A 288 -12.02 22.19 -27.82
C ASN A 288 -10.91 21.20 -28.21
N PRO A 289 -10.25 20.55 -27.23
CA PRO A 289 -9.17 19.60 -27.51
C PRO A 289 -9.68 18.42 -28.35
N PRO A 290 -8.96 18.05 -29.43
CA PRO A 290 -9.48 17.16 -30.46
C PRO A 290 -9.76 15.73 -29.98
N ASP A 291 -8.90 15.15 -29.15
CA ASP A 291 -9.04 13.79 -28.66
C ASP A 291 -10.16 13.71 -27.63
N LYS A 292 -10.19 14.63 -26.66
CA LYS A 292 -11.33 14.81 -25.75
C LYS A 292 -12.65 15.02 -26.48
N ALA A 293 -12.68 15.83 -27.54
CA ALA A 293 -13.88 16.05 -28.34
C ALA A 293 -14.33 14.77 -29.08
N ALA A 294 -13.39 13.95 -29.56
CA ALA A 294 -13.68 12.64 -30.14
C ALA A 294 -14.29 11.66 -29.11
N HIS A 295 -14.03 11.88 -27.82
CA HIS A 295 -14.56 11.10 -26.69
C HIS A 295 -15.76 11.78 -26.01
N GLY A 296 -16.55 12.55 -26.78
CA GLY A 296 -17.79 13.17 -26.28
C GLY A 296 -17.58 14.30 -25.27
N GLY A 297 -16.36 14.83 -25.18
CA GLY A 297 -16.01 15.92 -24.27
C GLY A 297 -15.72 15.48 -22.83
N GLN A 298 -15.66 14.17 -22.54
CA GLN A 298 -15.39 13.64 -21.21
C GLN A 298 -13.92 13.83 -20.83
N ASP A 299 -13.64 14.23 -19.59
CA ASP A 299 -12.28 14.30 -19.04
C ASP A 299 -11.60 12.91 -19.02
N LEU A 300 -10.28 12.86 -19.20
CA LEU A 300 -9.52 11.62 -19.29
C LEU A 300 -9.67 10.70 -18.08
N GLY A 301 -9.57 11.24 -16.86
CA GLY A 301 -9.63 10.46 -15.62
C GLY A 301 -10.93 9.67 -15.47
N PRO A 302 -12.12 10.33 -15.47
CA PRO A 302 -13.42 9.67 -15.56
C PRO A 302 -13.49 8.61 -16.66
N TRP A 303 -13.10 8.97 -17.89
CA TRP A 303 -13.18 8.07 -19.03
C TRP A 303 -12.32 6.82 -18.82
N TYR A 304 -11.08 6.99 -18.36
CA TYR A 304 -10.13 5.91 -18.09
C TYR A 304 -10.66 4.97 -17.02
N LEU A 305 -11.19 5.50 -15.92
CA LEU A 305 -11.81 4.70 -14.85
C LEU A 305 -13.03 3.91 -15.36
N ASP A 306 -13.89 4.53 -16.16
CA ASP A 306 -15.03 3.85 -16.79
C ASP A 306 -14.56 2.69 -17.69
N ARG A 307 -13.49 2.89 -18.48
CA ARG A 307 -12.90 1.82 -19.30
C ARG A 307 -12.37 0.66 -18.43
N MET A 308 -11.62 0.94 -17.37
CA MET A 308 -11.10 -0.12 -16.48
C MET A 308 -12.21 -0.90 -15.79
N ARG A 309 -13.29 -0.22 -15.41
CA ARG A 309 -14.49 -0.86 -14.87
C ARG A 309 -15.18 -1.77 -15.88
N GLU A 310 -15.33 -1.32 -17.12
CA GLU A 310 -15.91 -2.13 -18.19
C GLU A 310 -15.05 -3.37 -18.47
N TYR A 311 -13.72 -3.23 -18.45
CA TYR A 311 -12.82 -4.37 -18.56
C TYR A 311 -13.08 -5.41 -17.46
N GLU A 312 -13.15 -4.99 -16.18
CA GLU A 312 -13.43 -5.90 -15.07
C GLU A 312 -14.79 -6.60 -15.23
N GLN A 313 -15.82 -5.87 -15.67
CA GLN A 313 -17.15 -6.45 -15.90
C GLN A 313 -17.16 -7.51 -17.00
N GLN A 314 -16.34 -7.32 -18.04
CA GLN A 314 -16.24 -8.25 -19.18
C GLN A 314 -15.37 -9.47 -18.86
N HIS A 315 -14.29 -9.30 -18.08
CA HIS A 315 -13.27 -10.32 -17.90
C HIS A 315 -13.26 -10.95 -16.50
N GLY A 316 -13.99 -10.38 -15.53
CA GLY A 316 -13.98 -10.82 -14.14
C GLY A 316 -12.67 -10.52 -13.39
N THR A 317 -11.77 -9.72 -13.98
CA THR A 317 -10.46 -9.40 -13.42
C THR A 317 -10.29 -7.90 -13.31
N ARG A 318 -10.02 -7.41 -12.08
CA ARG A 318 -9.60 -6.03 -11.84
C ARG A 318 -8.17 -5.80 -12.29
N ILE A 319 -8.01 -4.92 -13.28
CA ILE A 319 -6.71 -4.54 -13.85
C ILE A 319 -6.21 -3.16 -13.39
N LEU A 320 -6.99 -2.45 -12.59
CA LEU A 320 -6.57 -1.23 -11.91
C LEU A 320 -6.95 -1.31 -10.43
N ASP A 321 -5.95 -1.43 -9.56
CA ASP A 321 -6.15 -1.43 -8.11
C ASP A 321 -6.04 -0.01 -7.53
N TYR A 322 -5.17 0.83 -8.10
CA TYR A 322 -5.01 2.23 -7.71
C TYR A 322 -5.11 3.16 -8.91
N PHE A 323 -5.91 4.22 -8.77
CA PHE A 323 -5.85 5.39 -9.62
C PHE A 323 -4.71 6.28 -9.14
N ASP A 324 -3.67 6.39 -9.95
CA ASP A 324 -2.38 6.99 -9.57
C ASP A 324 -2.07 8.20 -10.43
N VAL A 325 -1.89 9.36 -9.77
CA VAL A 325 -1.58 10.63 -10.41
C VAL A 325 -0.66 11.44 -9.50
N HIS A 326 0.48 11.86 -10.05
CA HIS A 326 1.51 12.66 -9.38
C HIS A 326 0.98 14.03 -8.99
N LEU A 327 1.68 14.72 -8.08
CA LEU A 327 1.37 16.10 -7.76
C LEU A 327 2.61 16.90 -7.34
N TYR A 328 2.91 17.94 -8.11
CA TYR A 328 3.90 18.95 -7.75
C TYR A 328 3.22 20.33 -7.64
N PRO A 329 3.56 21.13 -6.61
CA PRO A 329 3.04 22.48 -6.47
C PRO A 329 3.45 23.33 -7.67
N GLN A 330 2.46 23.95 -8.32
CA GLN A 330 2.64 24.79 -9.51
C GLN A 330 2.99 26.25 -9.14
N GLN A 331 3.01 26.55 -7.85
CA GLN A 331 3.38 27.85 -7.29
C GLN A 331 4.85 28.16 -7.56
N SER A 332 5.11 29.36 -8.09
CA SER A 332 6.47 29.82 -8.42
C SER A 332 7.42 29.71 -7.22
N GLY A 333 8.55 29.04 -7.42
CA GLY A 333 9.62 28.87 -6.43
C GLY A 333 9.39 27.81 -5.36
N VAL A 334 8.18 27.26 -5.21
CA VAL A 334 7.88 26.30 -4.12
C VAL A 334 8.64 24.99 -4.28
N LEU A 335 8.70 24.43 -5.49
CA LEU A 335 9.39 23.17 -5.79
C LEU A 335 10.93 23.23 -5.64
N GLY A 336 11.53 24.42 -5.50
CA GLY A 336 12.98 24.56 -5.45
C GLY A 336 13.63 23.93 -4.22
N GLU A 337 14.90 23.51 -4.35
CA GLU A 337 15.72 22.94 -3.28
C GLU A 337 15.92 23.87 -2.08
N ALA A 338 16.06 25.18 -2.35
CA ALA A 338 16.19 26.19 -1.33
C ALA A 338 14.84 26.54 -0.70
N ALA A 339 14.87 26.99 0.55
CA ALA A 339 13.67 27.53 1.22
C ALA A 339 13.03 28.70 0.44
N GLY A 340 13.83 29.46 -0.32
CA GLY A 340 13.38 30.68 -0.99
C GLY A 340 13.22 31.85 -0.02
N ASP A 341 12.67 32.95 -0.53
CA ASP A 341 12.38 34.14 0.28
C ASP A 341 11.19 33.92 1.23
N ALA A 342 10.93 34.89 2.11
CA ALA A 342 9.82 34.79 3.08
C ALA A 342 8.45 34.57 2.41
N ASN A 343 8.24 35.12 1.21
CA ASN A 343 7.00 34.95 0.46
C ASN A 343 6.85 33.51 -0.05
N THR A 344 7.93 32.93 -0.59
CA THR A 344 8.00 31.54 -1.06
C THR A 344 7.80 30.58 0.10
N GLN A 345 8.45 30.83 1.24
CA GLN A 345 8.30 30.02 2.45
C GLN A 345 6.86 30.03 2.98
N ALA A 346 6.24 31.21 3.04
CA ALA A 346 4.84 31.31 3.41
C ALA A 346 3.91 30.64 2.37
N LEU A 347 4.28 30.67 1.08
CA LEU A 347 3.51 30.06 -0.01
C LEU A 347 3.59 28.54 0.04
N ARG A 348 4.77 27.99 0.30
CA ARG A 348 4.98 26.56 0.53
C ARG A 348 4.06 26.04 1.63
N LEU A 349 4.01 26.70 2.78
CA LEU A 349 3.20 26.25 3.93
C LEU A 349 1.69 26.34 3.72
N ARG A 350 1.20 27.31 2.94
CA ARG A 350 -0.24 27.46 2.66
C ARG A 350 -0.71 26.68 1.44
N SER A 351 0.17 26.41 0.48
CA SER A 351 -0.16 25.67 -0.74
C SER A 351 -0.47 24.19 -0.51
N THR A 352 -0.07 23.60 0.63
CA THR A 352 -0.49 22.24 1.02
C THR A 352 -2.01 22.11 1.12
N ARG A 353 -2.73 23.22 1.31
CA ARG A 353 -4.21 23.27 1.28
C ARG A 353 -4.79 22.78 -0.06
N GLN A 354 -4.05 22.85 -1.16
CA GLN A 354 -4.50 22.34 -2.46
C GLN A 354 -4.87 20.84 -2.42
N LEU A 355 -4.31 20.10 -1.46
CA LEU A 355 -4.58 18.67 -1.26
C LEU A 355 -6.02 18.38 -0.78
N TRP A 356 -6.69 19.31 -0.10
CA TRP A 356 -7.93 19.01 0.63
C TRP A 356 -8.95 20.16 0.69
N ASP A 357 -8.50 21.42 0.73
CA ASP A 357 -9.33 22.55 1.10
C ASP A 357 -10.15 23.06 -0.11
N PRO A 358 -11.48 22.95 -0.10
CA PRO A 358 -12.31 23.42 -1.20
C PRO A 358 -12.38 24.95 -1.33
N THR A 359 -11.88 25.68 -0.32
CA THR A 359 -11.85 27.15 -0.29
C THR A 359 -10.50 27.74 -0.68
N TYR A 360 -9.44 26.93 -0.77
CA TYR A 360 -8.14 27.38 -1.24
C TYR A 360 -8.11 27.45 -2.77
N VAL A 361 -7.99 28.66 -3.30
CA VAL A 361 -7.72 28.88 -4.72
C VAL A 361 -6.21 28.75 -4.93
N ASP A 362 -5.81 27.82 -5.79
CA ASP A 362 -4.41 27.57 -6.07
C ASP A 362 -3.71 28.81 -6.64
N GLU A 363 -2.67 29.29 -5.95
CA GLU A 363 -1.90 30.50 -6.29
C GLU A 363 -0.91 30.28 -7.45
N SER A 364 -1.35 29.60 -8.51
CA SER A 364 -0.59 29.36 -9.74
C SER A 364 -1.44 29.61 -10.99
N TRP A 365 -0.98 29.13 -12.15
CA TRP A 365 -1.76 29.12 -13.37
C TRP A 365 -3.07 28.32 -13.26
N ILE A 366 -3.19 27.38 -12.30
CA ILE A 366 -4.42 26.60 -12.08
C ILE A 366 -5.57 27.49 -11.61
N ASN A 367 -5.28 28.48 -10.75
CA ASN A 367 -6.18 29.55 -10.31
C ASN A 367 -7.62 29.09 -9.96
N SER A 368 -7.75 27.94 -9.29
CA SER A 368 -9.02 27.35 -8.90
C SER A 368 -8.85 26.39 -7.71
N PRO A 369 -9.93 26.02 -6.99
CA PRO A 369 -9.85 25.00 -5.95
C PRO A 369 -9.51 23.62 -6.50
N VAL A 370 -8.31 23.12 -6.15
CA VAL A 370 -7.80 21.82 -6.60
C VAL A 370 -8.46 20.67 -5.82
N ARG A 371 -8.47 20.77 -4.47
CA ARG A 371 -9.03 19.77 -3.53
C ARG A 371 -8.63 18.33 -3.90
N TYR A 372 -7.32 18.12 -4.06
CA TYR A 372 -6.76 17.01 -4.83
C TYR A 372 -7.21 15.62 -4.35
N ILE A 373 -7.03 15.31 -3.07
CA ILE A 373 -7.36 13.97 -2.52
C ILE A 373 -8.87 13.73 -2.55
N PRO A 374 -9.74 14.66 -2.09
CA PRO A 374 -11.18 14.54 -2.27
C PRO A 374 -11.60 14.36 -3.73
N ARG A 375 -10.98 15.10 -4.66
CA ARG A 375 -11.25 14.98 -6.10
C ARG A 375 -10.93 13.58 -6.62
N LEU A 376 -9.77 13.03 -6.30
CA LEU A 376 -9.42 11.66 -6.72
C LEU A 376 -10.40 10.63 -6.12
N ARG A 377 -10.77 10.79 -4.84
CA ARG A 377 -11.72 9.89 -4.17
C ARG A 377 -13.09 9.92 -4.84
N GLU A 378 -13.63 11.10 -5.11
CA GLU A 378 -14.90 11.27 -5.82
C GLU A 378 -14.88 10.62 -7.21
N LEU A 379 -13.78 10.77 -7.94
CA LEU A 379 -13.61 10.15 -9.26
C LEU A 379 -13.68 8.62 -9.17
N VAL A 380 -12.92 7.99 -8.26
CA VAL A 380 -12.94 6.53 -8.13
C VAL A 380 -14.28 6.03 -7.61
N ASP A 381 -14.90 6.71 -6.65
CA ASP A 381 -16.20 6.31 -6.09
C ASP A 381 -17.33 6.40 -7.12
N GLN A 382 -17.25 7.35 -8.06
CA GLN A 382 -18.25 7.51 -9.11
C GLN A 382 -18.03 6.55 -10.29
N HIS A 383 -16.79 6.47 -10.78
CA HIS A 383 -16.49 5.82 -12.06
C HIS A 383 -16.04 4.37 -11.88
N TYR A 384 -15.27 4.07 -10.83
CA TYR A 384 -14.77 2.72 -10.59
C TYR A 384 -14.66 2.35 -9.10
N PRO A 385 -15.80 2.13 -8.41
CA PRO A 385 -15.84 1.88 -6.97
C PRO A 385 -14.91 0.76 -6.51
N GLY A 386 -14.30 0.94 -5.35
CA GLY A 386 -13.32 -0.01 -4.77
C GLY A 386 -11.89 0.17 -5.27
N THR A 387 -11.67 1.03 -6.28
CA THR A 387 -10.33 1.47 -6.68
C THR A 387 -9.74 2.40 -5.62
N LYS A 388 -8.47 2.19 -5.28
CA LYS A 388 -7.73 3.03 -4.34
C LYS A 388 -7.15 4.27 -5.04
N ILE A 389 -6.66 5.24 -4.29
CA ILE A 389 -6.02 6.43 -4.86
C ILE A 389 -4.56 6.54 -4.40
N ALA A 390 -3.67 6.79 -5.36
CA ALA A 390 -2.24 6.90 -5.13
C ALA A 390 -1.68 8.21 -5.68
N MET A 391 -0.56 8.63 -5.07
CA MET A 391 0.26 9.75 -5.52
C MET A 391 1.72 9.28 -5.47
N THR A 392 2.14 8.55 -6.50
CA THR A 392 3.47 7.94 -6.51
C THR A 392 4.63 8.91 -6.75
N GLU A 393 4.34 10.17 -7.05
CA GLU A 393 5.30 11.25 -6.90
C GLU A 393 4.65 12.51 -6.33
N TYR A 394 5.34 13.13 -5.37
CA TYR A 394 5.09 14.48 -4.91
C TYR A 394 6.34 15.10 -4.32
N ASN A 395 6.46 16.43 -4.33
CA ASN A 395 7.49 17.15 -3.59
C ASN A 395 7.08 18.61 -3.35
N TRP A 396 7.23 19.11 -2.12
CA TRP A 396 6.97 20.51 -1.76
C TRP A 396 8.22 21.40 -1.70
N GLY A 397 9.39 20.86 -2.09
CA GLY A 397 10.68 21.54 -2.12
C GLY A 397 11.27 21.80 -0.73
N GLY A 398 12.41 22.50 -0.71
CA GLY A 398 13.03 22.97 0.53
C GLY A 398 13.59 21.87 1.43
N HIS A 399 14.07 20.74 0.87
CA HIS A 399 14.54 19.56 1.63
C HIS A 399 15.52 19.90 2.76
N GLY A 400 16.48 20.78 2.46
CA GLY A 400 17.49 21.27 3.40
C GLY A 400 17.00 22.30 4.44
N SER A 401 15.70 22.57 4.54
CA SER A 401 15.16 23.68 5.34
C SER A 401 14.08 23.25 6.33
N LEU A 402 14.04 23.93 7.47
CA LEU A 402 12.96 23.77 8.44
C LEU A 402 11.58 24.07 7.82
N ASN A 403 11.49 25.05 6.91
CA ASN A 403 10.26 25.36 6.18
C ASN A 403 9.76 24.18 5.32
N GLY A 404 10.66 23.49 4.62
CA GLY A 404 10.33 22.27 3.88
C GLY A 404 9.89 21.13 4.80
N ALA A 405 10.53 20.98 5.96
CA ALA A 405 10.13 19.99 6.96
C ALA A 405 8.72 20.25 7.53
N LEU A 406 8.37 21.52 7.80
CA LEU A 406 7.02 21.90 8.23
C LEU A 406 5.97 21.57 7.16
N ALA A 407 6.26 21.89 5.89
CA ALA A 407 5.38 21.55 4.78
C ALA A 407 5.22 20.03 4.64
N GLN A 408 6.32 19.28 4.74
CA GLN A 408 6.28 17.82 4.64
C GLN A 408 5.46 17.20 5.78
N ALA A 409 5.66 17.62 7.03
CA ALA A 409 4.87 17.09 8.15
C ALA A 409 3.38 17.41 8.03
N ASP A 410 3.04 18.55 7.43
CA ASP A 410 1.66 18.92 7.14
C ASP A 410 1.06 18.02 6.05
N VAL A 411 1.81 17.79 4.97
CA VAL A 411 1.43 16.87 3.88
C VAL A 411 1.17 15.45 4.41
N LEU A 412 2.07 14.92 5.25
CA LEU A 412 1.90 13.58 5.85
C LEU A 412 0.64 13.48 6.72
N GLY A 413 0.34 14.53 7.49
CA GLY A 413 -0.88 14.61 8.29
C GLY A 413 -2.14 14.67 7.43
N ILE A 414 -2.10 15.47 6.34
CA ILE A 414 -3.19 15.58 5.36
C ILE A 414 -3.46 14.22 4.71
N PHE A 415 -2.42 13.49 4.28
CA PHE A 415 -2.60 12.18 3.64
C PHE A 415 -3.35 11.19 4.54
N GLY A 416 -2.97 11.11 5.83
CA GLY A 416 -3.66 10.25 6.79
C GLY A 416 -5.09 10.69 7.05
N ARG A 417 -5.32 12.00 7.25
CA ARG A 417 -6.65 12.55 7.53
C ARG A 417 -7.62 12.43 6.35
N GLU A 418 -7.16 12.71 5.13
CA GLU A 418 -7.99 12.65 3.92
C GLU A 418 -8.13 11.23 3.36
N GLY A 419 -7.42 10.26 3.95
CA GLY A 419 -7.52 8.86 3.57
C GLY A 419 -6.92 8.55 2.21
N LEU A 420 -5.74 9.11 1.89
CA LEU A 420 -4.95 8.68 0.73
C LEU A 420 -4.48 7.23 0.93
N ASP A 421 -4.45 6.40 -0.12
CA ASP A 421 -4.12 4.97 0.04
C ASP A 421 -2.62 4.69 -0.11
N LEU A 422 -1.88 5.48 -0.91
CA LEU A 422 -0.44 5.32 -1.13
C LEU A 422 0.17 6.65 -1.58
N ALA A 423 1.35 7.00 -1.06
CA ALA A 423 2.11 8.15 -1.52
C ALA A 423 3.62 7.88 -1.45
N THR A 424 4.38 8.39 -2.41
CA THR A 424 5.84 8.30 -2.39
C THR A 424 6.50 9.64 -2.72
N LEU A 425 7.25 10.19 -1.76
CA LEU A 425 8.01 11.45 -1.93
C LEU A 425 9.03 11.30 -3.07
N TRP A 426 9.14 12.30 -3.95
CA TRP A 426 10.10 12.36 -5.04
C TRP A 426 11.16 13.44 -4.81
N THR A 427 12.43 13.14 -4.61
CA THR A 427 13.02 11.84 -4.23
C THR A 427 13.17 11.77 -2.72
N ALA A 428 13.70 10.67 -2.19
CA ALA A 428 14.08 10.61 -0.79
C ALA A 428 15.09 11.72 -0.44
N PRO A 429 14.95 12.36 0.75
CA PRO A 429 15.96 13.26 1.27
C PRO A 429 17.19 12.48 1.75
N GLU A 430 18.31 13.16 1.92
CA GLU A 430 19.43 12.61 2.70
C GLU A 430 19.01 12.48 4.18
N ALA A 431 19.60 11.53 4.90
CA ALA A 431 19.18 11.21 6.26
C ALA A 431 19.33 12.38 7.26
N ASP A 432 20.25 13.32 7.00
CA ASP A 432 20.51 14.51 7.82
C ASP A 432 19.71 15.74 7.40
N GLN A 433 18.96 15.68 6.30
CA GLN A 433 18.13 16.80 5.84
C GLN A 433 16.88 16.98 6.72
N PRO A 434 16.46 18.23 6.98
CA PRO A 434 15.24 18.54 7.73
C PRO A 434 13.97 17.78 7.32
N VAL A 435 13.77 17.52 6.03
CA VAL A 435 12.60 16.76 5.55
C VAL A 435 12.60 15.31 6.07
N ALA A 436 13.75 14.68 6.29
CA ALA A 436 13.81 13.36 6.93
C ALA A 436 13.27 13.40 8.37
N ASN A 437 13.52 14.49 9.11
CA ASN A 437 12.98 14.67 10.47
C ASN A 437 11.46 14.82 10.50
N ALA A 438 10.85 15.37 9.44
CA ALA A 438 9.39 15.39 9.30
C ALA A 438 8.81 13.96 9.24
N PHE A 439 9.48 13.02 8.57
CA PHE A 439 9.08 11.61 8.59
C PHE A 439 9.36 10.95 9.95
N ARG A 440 10.49 11.26 10.61
CA ARG A 440 10.80 10.74 11.95
C ARG A 440 9.72 11.11 12.96
N VAL A 441 9.17 12.32 12.93
CA VAL A 441 8.03 12.70 13.78
C VAL A 441 6.84 11.74 13.65
N TYR A 442 6.56 11.21 12.45
CA TYR A 442 5.45 10.27 12.24
C TYR A 442 5.83 8.81 12.42
N ARG A 443 7.09 8.44 12.21
CA ARG A 443 7.51 7.04 12.02
C ARG A 443 8.59 6.55 12.98
N ASN A 444 9.36 7.47 13.56
CA ASN A 444 10.47 7.17 14.45
C ASN A 444 10.77 8.33 15.44
N TYR A 445 9.75 8.85 16.13
CA TYR A 445 9.89 10.11 16.88
C TYR A 445 10.80 9.99 18.11
N ASP A 446 11.03 8.77 18.59
CA ASP A 446 11.82 8.45 19.78
C ASP A 446 13.13 7.73 19.46
N GLY A 447 13.46 7.54 18.17
CA GLY A 447 14.60 6.75 17.72
C GLY A 447 14.49 5.23 17.99
N LYS A 448 13.36 4.77 18.55
CA LYS A 448 13.04 3.38 18.88
C LYS A 448 11.80 2.89 18.13
N GLY A 449 11.37 3.71 17.16
CA GLY A 449 10.21 3.67 16.30
C GLY A 449 8.86 3.53 16.97
N GLY A 450 8.67 4.35 18.00
CA GLY A 450 7.39 4.98 18.21
C GLY A 450 6.91 5.65 16.91
N ALA A 451 5.65 5.41 16.57
CA ALA A 451 5.01 5.94 15.38
C ALA A 451 3.67 6.59 15.74
N PHE A 452 3.23 7.49 14.88
CA PHE A 452 1.87 8.03 14.86
C PHE A 452 0.85 6.89 14.74
N GLY A 453 -0.32 7.07 15.35
CA GLY A 453 -1.40 6.09 15.32
C GLY A 453 -1.93 5.85 13.92
N GLU A 454 -2.46 4.66 13.68
CA GLU A 454 -2.98 4.23 12.38
C GLU A 454 -4.51 4.34 12.26
N THR A 455 -5.21 4.76 13.32
CA THR A 455 -6.63 5.11 13.23
C THR A 455 -6.80 6.61 13.36
N SER A 456 -7.00 7.30 12.23
CA SER A 456 -7.31 8.74 12.23
C SER A 456 -8.55 9.02 13.06
N VAL A 457 -8.55 10.15 13.77
CA VAL A 457 -9.69 10.68 14.51
C VAL A 457 -9.87 12.16 14.17
N GLN A 458 -11.03 12.73 14.49
CA GLN A 458 -11.26 14.14 14.24
C GLN A 458 -10.30 15.02 15.04
N ALA A 459 -9.56 15.87 14.34
CA ALA A 459 -8.74 16.94 14.92
C ALA A 459 -9.03 18.25 14.17
N THR A 460 -9.26 19.34 14.90
CA THR A 460 -9.57 20.65 14.32
C THR A 460 -8.72 21.74 14.95
N SER A 461 -8.37 22.73 14.12
CA SER A 461 -7.72 23.97 14.54
C SER A 461 -8.60 25.13 14.12
N ALA A 462 -8.74 26.13 14.99
CA ALA A 462 -9.40 27.39 14.65
C ALA A 462 -8.68 28.16 13.52
N ASP A 463 -7.39 27.88 13.29
CA ASP A 463 -6.62 28.42 12.16
C ASP A 463 -5.49 27.43 11.78
N GLN A 464 -5.84 26.43 10.96
CA GLN A 464 -4.91 25.40 10.47
C GLN A 464 -3.80 25.96 9.56
N GLY A 465 -3.97 27.19 9.05
CA GLY A 465 -2.92 27.89 8.30
C GLY A 465 -1.77 28.35 9.19
N LYS A 466 -2.04 28.64 10.47
CA LYS A 466 -1.03 29.01 11.48
C LYS A 466 -0.57 27.84 12.33
N LEU A 467 -1.52 27.05 12.84
CA LEU A 467 -1.26 25.94 13.74
C LEU A 467 -2.07 24.73 13.30
N ALA A 468 -1.44 23.81 12.56
CA ALA A 468 -2.09 22.59 12.09
C ALA A 468 -2.07 21.50 13.16
N VAL A 469 -3.10 20.65 13.20
CA VAL A 469 -3.19 19.51 14.11
C VAL A 469 -3.74 18.29 13.39
N TYR A 470 -3.09 17.15 13.62
CA TYR A 470 -3.51 15.84 13.16
C TYR A 470 -3.52 14.89 14.35
N ALA A 471 -4.52 14.02 14.46
CA ALA A 471 -4.62 13.08 15.56
C ALA A 471 -4.99 11.67 15.08
N ALA A 472 -4.44 10.67 15.76
CA ALA A 472 -4.76 9.28 15.52
C ALA A 472 -4.60 8.45 16.80
N GLU A 473 -5.41 7.41 16.94
CA GLU A 473 -5.29 6.39 17.97
C GLU A 473 -4.41 5.24 17.46
N ARG A 474 -3.44 4.83 18.28
CA ARG A 474 -2.55 3.70 17.98
C ARG A 474 -3.14 2.40 18.51
N SER A 475 -3.28 1.37 17.67
CA SER A 475 -3.94 0.11 18.09
C SER A 475 -3.17 -0.65 19.16
N ALA A 476 -1.84 -0.58 19.11
CA ALA A 476 -0.94 -1.38 19.94
C ALA A 476 -1.09 -1.09 21.44
N ASP A 477 -1.28 0.18 21.81
CA ASP A 477 -1.32 0.64 23.20
C ASP A 477 -2.48 1.61 23.49
N LYS A 478 -3.32 1.87 22.49
CA LYS A 478 -4.45 2.79 22.57
C LYS A 478 -4.08 4.23 22.92
N ALA A 479 -2.80 4.59 22.79
CA ALA A 479 -2.37 5.96 22.97
C ALA A 479 -3.01 6.86 21.91
N LEU A 480 -3.42 8.05 22.32
CA LEU A 480 -3.81 9.11 21.40
C LEU A 480 -2.54 9.89 21.02
N THR A 481 -2.18 9.84 19.74
CA THR A 481 -1.04 10.59 19.19
C THR A 481 -1.52 11.82 18.44
N LEU A 482 -0.88 12.96 18.67
CA LEU A 482 -1.12 14.21 17.94
C LEU A 482 0.18 14.68 17.30
N VAL A 483 0.09 15.21 16.08
CA VAL A 483 1.15 16.03 15.49
C VAL A 483 0.61 17.44 15.34
N VAL A 484 1.27 18.40 15.98
CA VAL A 484 0.95 19.83 15.94
C VAL A 484 2.08 20.59 15.26
N ILE A 485 1.75 21.41 14.26
CA ILE A 485 2.73 22.10 13.42
C ILE A 485 2.51 23.60 13.53
N ASN A 486 3.46 24.30 14.17
CA ASN A 486 3.46 25.76 14.20
C ASN A 486 4.14 26.29 12.93
N LYS A 487 3.35 26.94 12.08
CA LYS A 487 3.76 27.51 10.78
C LYS A 487 4.15 28.99 10.87
N THR A 488 4.19 29.56 12.08
CA THR A 488 4.51 30.98 12.30
C THR A 488 5.93 31.17 12.81
N GLY A 489 6.41 32.41 12.74
CA GLY A 489 7.68 32.83 13.33
C GLY A 489 7.62 33.12 14.83
N ASP A 490 6.46 32.95 15.46
CA ASP A 490 6.24 33.24 16.89
C ASP A 490 5.92 31.96 17.66
N ASP A 491 6.32 31.89 18.92
CA ASP A 491 5.86 30.86 19.84
C ASP A 491 4.35 31.02 20.08
N LEU A 492 3.59 29.92 19.96
CA LEU A 492 2.14 29.92 20.13
C LEU A 492 1.74 29.07 21.33
N THR A 493 1.02 29.65 22.28
CA THR A 493 0.39 28.91 23.38
C THR A 493 -1.09 28.69 23.08
N SER A 494 -1.48 27.43 22.96
CA SER A 494 -2.84 27.05 22.55
C SER A 494 -3.46 26.02 23.49
N PRO A 495 -4.76 26.14 23.81
CA PRO A 495 -5.51 25.06 24.42
C PRO A 495 -5.79 23.94 23.41
N ILE A 496 -5.80 22.70 23.87
CA ILE A 496 -6.18 21.50 23.16
C ILE A 496 -7.32 20.86 23.93
N ALA A 497 -8.55 20.98 23.44
CA ALA A 497 -9.70 20.30 24.01
C ALA A 497 -9.70 18.82 23.60
N LEU A 498 -9.93 17.91 24.55
CA LEU A 498 -10.00 16.47 24.29
C LEU A 498 -11.41 15.93 24.54
N THR A 499 -11.92 15.16 23.59
CA THR A 499 -13.20 14.43 23.68
C THR A 499 -12.97 12.93 23.44
N GLY A 500 -13.50 12.09 24.34
CA GLY A 500 -13.38 10.63 24.27
C GLY A 500 -12.01 10.04 24.65
N ALA A 501 -11.06 10.87 25.09
CA ALA A 501 -9.75 10.46 25.58
C ALA A 501 -9.43 11.11 26.93
N SER A 502 -8.76 10.35 27.79
CA SER A 502 -8.21 10.81 29.07
C SER A 502 -6.75 10.38 29.17
N ALA A 503 -5.91 11.27 29.70
CA ALA A 503 -4.51 11.05 30.02
C ALA A 503 -4.13 11.96 31.20
N SER A 504 -3.20 11.56 32.05
CA SER A 504 -2.65 12.41 33.11
C SER A 504 -1.52 13.29 32.59
N THR A 505 -0.79 12.79 31.60
CA THR A 505 0.34 13.45 30.97
C THR A 505 0.33 13.21 29.47
N ALA A 506 0.95 14.13 28.73
CA ALA A 506 1.31 13.96 27.33
C ALA A 506 2.84 13.98 27.23
N GLU A 507 3.42 12.91 26.70
CA GLU A 507 4.83 12.93 26.30
C GLU A 507 5.00 13.87 25.12
N VAL A 508 6.10 14.63 25.09
CA VAL A 508 6.35 15.66 24.08
C VAL A 508 7.64 15.34 23.34
N TYR A 509 7.56 15.22 22.01
CA TYR A 509 8.72 15.08 21.13
C TYR A 509 8.68 16.21 20.09
N ARG A 510 9.81 16.86 19.83
CA ARG A 510 9.84 18.08 19.03
C ARG A 510 10.99 18.12 18.04
N TYR A 511 10.68 18.57 16.82
CA TYR A 511 11.67 19.05 15.86
C TYR A 511 11.45 20.54 15.62
N SER A 512 12.50 21.37 15.76
CA SER A 512 12.38 22.83 15.66
C SER A 512 13.72 23.51 15.40
N GLY A 513 13.72 24.82 15.21
CA GLY A 513 14.96 25.60 15.08
C GLY A 513 15.89 25.58 16.29
N ALA A 514 15.42 25.11 17.45
CA ALA A 514 16.26 24.93 18.65
C ALA A 514 17.24 23.73 18.51
N ASP A 515 16.84 22.69 17.77
CA ASP A 515 17.68 21.53 17.46
C ASP A 515 17.33 21.01 16.06
N LEU A 516 18.20 21.33 15.10
CA LEU A 516 18.07 20.88 13.71
C LEU A 516 18.68 19.49 13.48
N ALA A 517 19.36 18.90 14.47
CA ALA A 517 19.99 17.59 14.32
C ALA A 517 18.98 16.44 14.38
N GLY A 518 17.82 16.64 15.02
CA GLY A 518 16.79 15.61 15.09
C GLY A 518 15.63 15.91 16.02
N VAL A 519 14.75 14.92 16.21
CA VAL A 519 13.62 15.01 17.12
C VAL A 519 14.11 14.84 18.57
N VAL A 520 13.71 15.75 19.45
CA VAL A 520 14.13 15.79 20.86
C VAL A 520 12.95 15.44 21.77
N ARG A 521 13.18 14.62 22.80
CA ARG A 521 12.22 14.40 23.91
C ARG A 521 12.26 15.60 24.86
N GLU A 522 11.11 16.22 25.03
CA GLU A 522 10.90 17.39 25.89
C GLU A 522 10.24 16.98 27.21
N ALA A 523 10.06 17.94 28.11
CA ALA A 523 9.31 17.72 29.35
C ALA A 523 7.84 17.39 29.05
N ASP A 524 7.29 16.41 29.79
CA ASP A 524 5.90 16.00 29.66
C ASP A 524 4.94 17.14 30.02
N GLN A 525 3.87 17.28 29.24
CA GLN A 525 2.83 18.26 29.47
C GLN A 525 1.73 17.66 30.35
N GLN A 526 1.28 18.39 31.36
CA GLN A 526 0.16 17.94 32.19
C GLN A 526 -1.15 17.99 31.42
N VAL A 527 -1.98 16.96 31.58
CA VAL A 527 -3.30 16.85 30.96
C VAL A 527 -4.36 16.84 32.06
N THR A 528 -5.45 17.54 31.81
CA THR A 528 -6.59 17.68 32.73
C THR A 528 -7.85 17.07 32.10
N ALA A 529 -8.94 16.98 32.86
CA ALA A 529 -10.20 16.39 32.39
C ALA A 529 -10.80 17.06 31.13
N GLY A 530 -10.42 18.31 30.82
CA GLY A 530 -10.86 19.03 29.60
C GLY A 530 -9.84 19.06 28.47
N GLY A 531 -8.65 18.47 28.67
CA GLY A 531 -7.52 18.55 27.76
C GLY A 531 -6.31 19.25 28.39
N LEU A 532 -5.51 19.93 27.56
CA LEU A 532 -4.23 20.52 27.97
C LEU A 532 -4.01 21.89 27.32
N THR A 533 -3.09 22.68 27.86
CA THR A 533 -2.55 23.87 27.20
C THR A 533 -1.07 23.66 27.01
N ALA A 534 -0.57 23.88 25.80
CA ALA A 534 0.83 23.70 25.46
C ALA A 534 1.35 24.90 24.65
N THR A 535 2.66 25.15 24.77
CA THR A 535 3.38 26.11 23.94
C THR A 535 4.12 25.38 22.82
N PHE A 536 3.87 25.82 21.59
CA PHE A 536 4.47 25.32 20.36
C PHE A 536 5.45 26.37 19.85
N PRO A 537 6.77 26.11 19.90
CA PRO A 537 7.77 27.07 19.45
C PRO A 537 7.57 27.48 17.98
N ALA A 538 8.07 28.67 17.62
CA ALA A 538 8.10 29.13 16.24
C ALA A 538 8.69 28.06 15.30
N ASN A 539 8.08 27.89 14.13
CA ASN A 539 8.53 26.94 13.10
C ASN A 539 8.85 25.54 13.65
N SER A 540 7.90 24.91 14.35
CA SER A 540 8.13 23.62 15.01
C SER A 540 7.11 22.55 14.63
N ILE A 541 7.55 21.30 14.76
CA ILE A 541 6.73 20.10 14.64
C ILE A 541 6.77 19.42 16.00
N THR A 542 5.62 19.31 16.67
CA THR A 542 5.51 18.70 18.00
C THR A 542 4.64 17.45 17.90
N HIS A 543 5.20 16.30 18.23
CA HIS A 543 4.48 15.04 18.44
C HIS A 543 4.11 14.93 19.92
N LEU A 544 2.82 14.80 20.22
CA LEU A 544 2.33 14.53 21.55
C LEU A 544 1.83 13.09 21.61
N VAL A 545 2.31 12.32 22.58
CA VAL A 545 1.74 11.00 22.89
C VAL A 545 0.98 11.14 24.20
N LEU A 546 -0.32 10.90 24.16
CA LEU A 546 -1.15 10.80 25.34
C LEU A 546 -1.38 9.31 25.59
N PRO A 547 -0.60 8.68 26.49
CA PRO A 547 -0.91 7.33 26.93
C PRO A 547 -2.33 7.34 27.47
N ARG A 548 -3.14 6.34 27.11
CA ARG A 548 -4.49 6.27 27.65
C ARG A 548 -4.36 6.18 29.18
N ASP A 549 -5.06 7.04 29.90
CA ASP A 549 -5.32 6.81 31.33
C ASP A 549 -6.14 5.53 31.41
N THR A 550 -5.45 4.42 31.63
CA THR A 550 -6.07 3.35 32.39
C THR A 550 -6.33 3.96 33.76
N THR A 551 -7.60 4.30 34.07
CA THR A 551 -8.09 4.49 35.45
C THR A 551 -7.30 3.56 36.35
N PRO A 552 -6.64 4.02 37.45
CA PRO A 552 -5.50 3.36 38.09
C PRO A 552 -5.52 1.87 37.83
N GLY A 553 -4.67 1.47 36.88
CA GLY A 553 -4.90 0.34 35.98
C GLY A 553 -5.55 -0.84 36.67
N ASP A 554 -6.57 -1.40 36.04
CA ASP A 554 -6.94 -2.77 36.35
C ASP A 554 -5.66 -3.62 36.30
N THR A 555 -5.26 -4.13 37.47
CA THR A 555 -4.12 -5.03 37.65
C THR A 555 -4.60 -6.45 37.91
N GLN A 556 -5.91 -6.64 38.00
CA GLN A 556 -6.56 -7.92 38.20
C GLN A 556 -6.57 -8.61 36.84
N ALA A 557 -5.77 -9.67 36.70
CA ALA A 557 -5.89 -10.48 35.51
C ALA A 557 -7.25 -11.21 35.49
N PRO A 558 -7.83 -11.45 34.30
CA PRO A 558 -9.02 -12.27 34.19
C PRO A 558 -8.82 -13.64 34.85
N THR A 559 -9.91 -14.26 35.29
CA THR A 559 -9.86 -15.64 35.76
C THR A 559 -9.39 -16.58 34.63
N ALA A 560 -8.73 -17.69 34.96
CA ALA A 560 -8.33 -18.66 33.95
C ALA A 560 -9.57 -19.18 33.19
N PRO A 561 -9.52 -19.27 31.84
CA PRO A 561 -10.61 -19.88 31.08
C PRO A 561 -10.88 -21.32 31.53
N GLY A 562 -12.10 -21.79 31.31
CA GLY A 562 -12.43 -23.20 31.54
C GLY A 562 -11.56 -24.13 30.69
N LYS A 563 -11.38 -25.39 31.14
CA LYS A 563 -10.67 -26.42 30.35
C LYS A 563 -11.30 -26.50 28.95
N PRO A 564 -10.52 -26.31 27.86
CA PRO A 564 -11.05 -26.45 26.52
C PRO A 564 -11.65 -27.82 26.30
N THR A 565 -12.69 -27.87 25.47
CA THR A 565 -13.35 -29.08 25.00
C THR A 565 -13.15 -29.18 23.49
N ALA A 566 -12.93 -30.41 23.02
CA ALA A 566 -12.79 -30.67 21.60
C ALA A 566 -14.17 -30.78 20.94
N GLY A 567 -14.36 -30.07 19.84
CA GLY A 567 -15.44 -30.27 18.89
C GLY A 567 -15.02 -31.23 17.77
N THR A 568 -15.29 -30.85 16.53
CA THR A 568 -14.85 -31.61 15.35
C THR A 568 -13.32 -31.67 15.27
N ILE A 569 -12.79 -32.88 15.11
CA ILE A 569 -11.36 -33.14 14.89
C ILE A 569 -11.20 -33.75 13.49
N THR A 570 -10.39 -33.12 12.64
CA THR A 570 -9.99 -33.64 11.33
C THR A 570 -8.53 -34.11 11.37
N GLY A 571 -7.96 -34.48 10.22
CA GLY A 571 -6.54 -34.77 10.12
C GLY A 571 -5.65 -33.54 10.33
N ASP A 572 -6.16 -32.35 10.07
CA ASP A 572 -5.41 -31.09 10.02
C ASP A 572 -5.99 -29.97 10.89
N SER A 573 -7.09 -30.23 11.62
CA SER A 573 -7.74 -29.23 12.44
C SER A 573 -8.42 -29.79 13.69
N VAL A 574 -8.58 -28.93 14.69
CA VAL A 574 -9.33 -29.20 15.93
C VAL A 574 -10.16 -27.97 16.25
N ALA A 575 -11.48 -28.12 16.30
CA ALA A 575 -12.37 -27.10 16.86
C ALA A 575 -12.33 -27.15 18.40
N LEU A 576 -12.19 -26.00 19.05
CA LEU A 576 -12.12 -25.83 20.49
C LEU A 576 -13.25 -24.93 20.98
N ALA A 577 -13.80 -25.26 22.15
CA ALA A 577 -14.72 -24.41 22.91
C ALA A 577 -14.38 -24.45 24.39
N TRP A 578 -14.55 -23.34 25.11
CA TRP A 578 -14.26 -23.25 26.55
C TRP A 578 -15.29 -22.41 27.29
N THR A 579 -15.35 -22.55 28.61
CA THR A 579 -16.15 -21.67 29.46
C THR A 579 -15.46 -20.30 29.55
N PRO A 580 -16.20 -19.18 29.40
CA PRO A 580 -15.62 -17.84 29.45
C PRO A 580 -14.96 -17.55 30.80
N SER A 581 -13.94 -16.70 30.76
CA SER A 581 -13.37 -16.06 31.94
C SER A 581 -14.26 -14.94 32.45
N THR A 582 -14.06 -14.57 33.71
CA THR A 582 -14.65 -13.39 34.33
C THR A 582 -13.55 -12.43 34.73
N ASP A 583 -13.87 -11.16 34.72
CA ASP A 583 -12.95 -10.08 35.05
C ASP A 583 -13.77 -8.90 35.59
N ASP A 584 -13.17 -8.03 36.40
CA ASP A 584 -13.85 -6.87 36.99
C ASP A 584 -13.98 -5.70 36.01
N THR A 585 -13.15 -5.63 34.96
CA THR A 585 -13.30 -4.66 33.86
C THR A 585 -13.74 -5.28 32.53
N GLY A 586 -13.64 -6.60 32.43
CA GLY A 586 -14.24 -7.40 31.37
C GLY A 586 -13.21 -8.00 30.41
N VAL A 587 -13.53 -9.19 29.93
CA VAL A 587 -12.65 -9.95 29.02
C VAL A 587 -12.82 -9.48 27.58
N THR A 588 -11.74 -9.02 26.94
CA THR A 588 -11.74 -8.53 25.56
C THR A 588 -11.36 -9.59 24.53
N GLY A 589 -10.78 -10.70 24.96
CA GLY A 589 -10.57 -11.87 24.12
C GLY A 589 -9.75 -12.97 24.76
N TYR A 590 -9.40 -13.96 23.93
CA TYR A 590 -8.68 -15.16 24.33
C TYR A 590 -7.54 -15.44 23.34
N ASP A 591 -6.47 -16.03 23.85
CA ASP A 591 -5.36 -16.56 23.06
C ASP A 591 -5.29 -18.07 23.23
N VAL A 592 -5.21 -18.77 22.10
CA VAL A 592 -5.11 -20.23 22.05
C VAL A 592 -3.66 -20.60 21.82
N HIS A 593 -3.14 -21.48 22.67
CA HIS A 593 -1.76 -21.91 22.61
C HIS A 593 -1.67 -23.42 22.47
N ARG A 594 -0.69 -23.86 21.70
CA ARG A 594 -0.24 -25.25 21.62
C ARG A 594 0.94 -25.43 22.57
N VAL A 595 0.86 -26.45 23.42
CA VAL A 595 1.95 -26.85 24.31
C VAL A 595 2.70 -28.00 23.65
N ASP A 596 4.00 -27.81 23.42
CA ASP A 596 4.92 -28.84 22.96
C ASP A 596 6.11 -28.99 23.93
N THR A 597 7.07 -29.86 23.58
CA THR A 597 8.23 -30.14 24.43
C THR A 597 9.21 -28.96 24.54
N THR A 598 9.11 -27.97 23.65
CA THR A 598 9.98 -26.79 23.61
C THR A 598 9.35 -25.57 24.26
N GLY A 599 8.03 -25.59 24.49
CA GLY A 599 7.31 -24.56 25.23
C GLY A 599 5.85 -24.43 24.82
N THR A 600 5.29 -23.26 25.10
CA THR A 600 3.92 -22.88 24.74
C THR A 600 3.98 -21.90 23.57
N VAL A 601 3.38 -22.26 22.44
CA VAL A 601 3.34 -21.44 21.23
C VAL A 601 1.91 -20.97 20.97
N LYS A 602 1.72 -19.66 20.82
CA LYS A 602 0.42 -19.10 20.43
C LYS A 602 0.08 -19.52 19.00
N VAL A 603 -1.07 -20.17 18.82
CA VAL A 603 -1.56 -20.65 17.52
C VAL A 603 -2.74 -19.83 17.00
N GLY A 604 -3.30 -18.93 17.82
CA GLY A 604 -4.36 -18.03 17.39
C GLY A 604 -4.96 -17.19 18.50
N SER A 605 -5.91 -16.33 18.11
CA SER A 605 -6.67 -15.45 19.00
C SER A 605 -8.17 -15.52 18.67
N ALA A 606 -9.04 -15.37 19.67
CA ALA A 606 -10.49 -15.28 19.51
C ALA A 606 -11.06 -14.12 20.33
N THR A 607 -12.18 -13.55 19.90
CA THR A 607 -12.99 -12.59 20.70
C THR A 607 -14.16 -13.28 21.41
N GLY A 608 -14.56 -14.48 20.95
CA GLY A 608 -15.53 -15.35 21.61
C GLY A 608 -14.87 -16.56 22.29
N THR A 609 -15.71 -17.50 22.75
CA THR A 609 -15.28 -18.71 23.50
C THR A 609 -15.07 -19.95 22.65
N THR A 610 -14.80 -19.75 21.35
CA THR A 610 -14.55 -20.83 20.39
C THR A 610 -13.42 -20.45 19.44
N TYR A 611 -12.65 -21.45 18.99
CA TYR A 611 -11.59 -21.27 18.00
C TYR A 611 -11.28 -22.59 17.30
N THR A 612 -10.99 -22.56 15.99
CA THR A 612 -10.56 -23.74 15.24
C THR A 612 -9.08 -23.65 14.93
N VAL A 613 -8.28 -24.54 15.53
CA VAL A 613 -6.85 -24.66 15.22
C VAL A 613 -6.72 -25.45 13.92
N THR A 614 -5.97 -24.92 12.96
CA THR A 614 -5.73 -25.55 11.64
C THR A 614 -4.23 -25.75 11.40
N GLY A 615 -3.84 -26.42 10.31
CA GLY A 615 -2.43 -26.68 9.98
C GLY A 615 -1.78 -27.73 10.86
N LEU A 616 -2.57 -28.64 11.44
CA LEU A 616 -2.09 -29.73 12.28
C LEU A 616 -1.67 -30.94 11.43
N THR A 617 -0.80 -31.78 11.98
CA THR A 617 -0.38 -33.03 11.34
C THR A 617 -1.37 -34.14 11.68
N PRO A 618 -1.78 -35.00 10.72
CA PRO A 618 -2.63 -36.16 10.99
C PRO A 618 -2.04 -37.14 12.02
N ASP A 619 -2.93 -37.88 12.69
CA ASP A 619 -2.59 -38.89 13.72
C ASP A 619 -1.61 -38.42 14.83
N THR A 620 -1.57 -37.12 15.10
CA THR A 620 -0.58 -36.49 15.98
C THR A 620 -1.24 -35.95 17.25
N PRO A 621 -0.71 -36.27 18.45
CA PRO A 621 -1.22 -35.70 19.68
C PRO A 621 -0.80 -34.23 19.84
N TYR A 622 -1.75 -33.38 20.20
CA TYR A 622 -1.56 -31.97 20.50
C TYR A 622 -2.19 -31.63 21.85
N THR A 623 -1.54 -30.76 22.61
CA THR A 623 -2.11 -30.21 23.85
C THR A 623 -2.38 -28.73 23.66
N PHE A 624 -3.60 -28.30 23.97
CA PHE A 624 -4.02 -26.90 23.86
C PHE A 624 -4.37 -26.32 25.23
N VAL A 625 -3.97 -25.07 25.45
CA VAL A 625 -4.38 -24.22 26.58
C VAL A 625 -4.88 -22.89 26.06
N VAL A 626 -5.72 -22.21 26.85
CA VAL A 626 -6.28 -20.91 26.50
C VAL A 626 -6.01 -19.92 27.63
N THR A 627 -5.63 -18.70 27.28
CA THR A 627 -5.52 -17.56 28.21
C THR A 627 -6.54 -16.50 27.83
N ALA A 628 -7.09 -15.79 28.80
CA ALA A 628 -7.94 -14.61 28.59
C ALA A 628 -7.11 -13.32 28.69
N ARG A 629 -7.58 -12.26 28.03
CA ARG A 629 -7.06 -10.89 28.14
C ARG A 629 -8.20 -9.90 28.39
N ASP A 630 -7.93 -8.88 29.18
CA ASP A 630 -8.84 -7.74 29.41
C ASP A 630 -8.48 -6.55 28.51
N ALA A 631 -9.10 -5.39 28.77
CA ALA A 631 -8.82 -4.14 28.06
C ALA A 631 -7.54 -3.44 28.55
N ALA A 632 -7.07 -3.76 29.75
CA ALA A 632 -5.86 -3.22 30.37
C ALA A 632 -4.58 -3.97 29.97
N GLY A 633 -4.72 -5.13 29.32
CA GLY A 633 -3.62 -5.97 28.85
C GLY A 633 -3.19 -7.04 29.85
N ASN A 634 -3.92 -7.25 30.97
CA ASN A 634 -3.59 -8.35 31.87
C ASN A 634 -3.96 -9.68 31.21
N VAL A 635 -3.12 -10.70 31.43
CA VAL A 635 -3.31 -12.04 30.88
C VAL A 635 -3.57 -13.00 32.03
N SER A 636 -4.64 -13.77 31.91
CA SER A 636 -4.99 -14.79 32.90
C SER A 636 -3.92 -15.88 33.01
N ALA A 637 -3.95 -16.64 34.10
CA ALA A 637 -3.35 -17.98 34.08
C ALA A 637 -3.97 -18.82 32.94
N ALA A 638 -3.18 -19.75 32.38
CA ALA A 638 -3.67 -20.63 31.33
C ALA A 638 -4.73 -21.60 31.89
N SER A 639 -5.71 -21.94 31.05
CA SER A 639 -6.66 -23.02 31.32
C SER A 639 -5.93 -24.36 31.58
N PRO A 640 -6.58 -25.35 32.21
CA PRO A 640 -6.10 -26.72 32.16
C PRO A 640 -5.91 -27.20 30.70
N GLY A 641 -4.85 -27.97 30.45
CA GLY A 641 -4.54 -28.49 29.12
C GLY A 641 -5.57 -29.51 28.61
N LEU A 642 -5.94 -29.37 27.34
CA LEU A 642 -6.69 -30.37 26.59
C LEU A 642 -5.75 -31.08 25.63
N THR A 643 -5.48 -32.37 25.85
CA THR A 643 -4.78 -33.21 24.88
C THR A 643 -5.79 -33.88 23.95
N VAL A 644 -5.59 -33.72 22.65
CA VAL A 644 -6.35 -34.36 21.57
C VAL A 644 -5.39 -35.00 20.59
N ARG A 645 -5.85 -36.01 19.86
CA ARG A 645 -5.12 -36.57 18.73
C ARG A 645 -5.89 -36.27 17.46
N THR A 646 -5.25 -35.64 16.47
CA THR A 646 -5.86 -35.43 15.16
C THR A 646 -6.25 -36.77 14.55
N ALA A 647 -7.29 -36.76 13.70
CA ALA A 647 -7.69 -37.97 13.03
C ALA A 647 -6.54 -38.48 12.14
N PRO A 648 -6.35 -39.81 12.00
CA PRO A 648 -5.46 -40.30 10.97
C PRO A 648 -5.96 -39.86 9.59
N THR A 649 -5.03 -39.68 8.67
CA THR A 649 -5.38 -39.46 7.26
C THR A 649 -6.19 -40.67 6.81
N ALA A 650 -7.49 -40.48 6.55
CA ALA A 650 -8.31 -41.54 6.00
C ALA A 650 -7.69 -41.95 4.64
N PRO A 651 -7.46 -43.24 4.36
CA PRO A 651 -6.99 -43.65 3.05
C PRO A 651 -8.03 -43.20 2.03
N THR A 652 -7.66 -42.23 1.19
CA THR A 652 -8.47 -41.86 0.04
C THR A 652 -8.54 -43.10 -0.85
N LEU A 653 -9.73 -43.68 -0.94
CA LEU A 653 -10.05 -44.56 -2.06
C LEU A 653 -9.80 -43.71 -3.29
N GLY A 654 -8.81 -44.09 -4.11
CA GLY A 654 -8.56 -43.40 -5.37
C GLY A 654 -9.83 -43.50 -6.21
N CYS A 655 -10.65 -42.47 -6.19
CA CYS A 655 -11.86 -42.41 -6.98
C CYS A 655 -12.25 -40.97 -7.27
N THR A 656 -12.91 -40.77 -8.40
CA THR A 656 -13.52 -39.49 -8.77
C THR A 656 -15.00 -39.70 -9.08
N VAL A 657 -15.82 -38.69 -8.79
CA VAL A 657 -17.25 -38.71 -9.11
C VAL A 657 -17.60 -37.51 -9.97
N GLY A 658 -18.08 -37.77 -11.20
CA GLY A 658 -18.67 -36.76 -12.06
C GLY A 658 -20.17 -36.68 -11.85
N TYR A 659 -20.72 -35.49 -11.64
CA TYR A 659 -22.16 -35.25 -11.56
C TYR A 659 -22.57 -34.22 -12.61
N THR A 660 -23.52 -34.58 -13.48
CA THR A 660 -24.13 -33.67 -14.45
C THR A 660 -25.63 -33.72 -14.33
N ALA A 661 -26.30 -32.57 -14.45
CA ALA A 661 -27.75 -32.48 -14.40
C ALA A 661 -28.27 -31.62 -15.55
N ASN A 662 -29.29 -32.13 -16.24
CA ASN A 662 -30.10 -31.36 -17.19
C ASN A 662 -31.41 -30.98 -16.50
N SER A 663 -31.66 -29.68 -16.32
CA SER A 663 -32.75 -29.18 -15.46
C SER A 663 -33.81 -28.42 -16.26
N TRP A 664 -35.06 -28.52 -15.82
CA TRP A 664 -36.21 -27.74 -16.29
C TRP A 664 -37.04 -27.28 -15.08
N PRO A 665 -38.01 -26.36 -15.23
CA PRO A 665 -38.82 -25.91 -14.10
C PRO A 665 -39.48 -27.09 -13.36
N GLY A 666 -39.11 -27.28 -12.09
CA GLY A 666 -39.65 -28.32 -11.22
C GLY A 666 -39.03 -29.72 -11.36
N GLY A 667 -38.13 -29.95 -12.33
CA GLY A 667 -37.55 -31.28 -12.57
C GLY A 667 -36.13 -31.27 -13.14
N PHE A 668 -35.46 -32.41 -13.06
CA PHE A 668 -34.13 -32.60 -13.66
C PHE A 668 -33.81 -34.08 -13.89
N THR A 669 -32.89 -34.36 -14.80
CA THR A 669 -32.26 -35.67 -15.00
C THR A 669 -30.79 -35.55 -14.61
N ALA A 670 -30.33 -36.36 -13.66
CA ALA A 670 -28.94 -36.40 -13.22
C ALA A 670 -28.23 -37.67 -13.71
N THR A 671 -27.00 -37.50 -14.18
CA THR A 671 -26.05 -38.59 -14.45
C THR A 671 -24.90 -38.49 -13.48
N VAL A 672 -24.56 -39.60 -12.83
CA VAL A 672 -23.46 -39.71 -11.88
C VAL A 672 -22.50 -40.78 -12.37
N THR A 673 -21.24 -40.41 -12.59
CA THR A 673 -20.18 -41.30 -13.04
C THR A 673 -19.19 -41.53 -11.92
N VAL A 674 -19.05 -42.78 -11.47
CA VAL A 674 -18.05 -43.20 -10.48
C VAL A 674 -16.86 -43.79 -11.23
N LYS A 675 -15.65 -43.28 -10.99
CA LYS A 675 -14.41 -43.82 -11.54
C LYS A 675 -13.48 -44.28 -10.43
N ASN A 676 -12.90 -45.46 -10.57
CA ASN A 676 -11.81 -45.94 -9.73
C ASN A 676 -10.49 -45.41 -10.27
N THR A 677 -9.83 -44.50 -9.54
CA THR A 677 -8.48 -44.00 -9.86
C THR A 677 -7.40 -44.64 -8.99
N GLY A 678 -7.78 -45.53 -8.06
CA GLY A 678 -6.88 -46.29 -7.21
C GLY A 678 -6.26 -47.49 -7.92
N THR A 679 -5.40 -48.21 -7.19
CA THR A 679 -4.64 -49.37 -7.69
C THR A 679 -5.31 -50.71 -7.40
N THR A 680 -6.39 -50.73 -6.60
CA THR A 680 -7.15 -51.93 -6.25
C THR A 680 -8.54 -51.88 -6.85
N ALA A 681 -9.09 -53.04 -7.23
CA ALA A 681 -10.44 -53.10 -7.76
C ALA A 681 -11.47 -52.82 -6.65
N ILE A 682 -12.49 -52.02 -6.96
CA ILE A 682 -13.65 -51.83 -6.10
C ILE A 682 -14.64 -52.94 -6.42
N ASP A 683 -15.15 -53.63 -5.40
CA ASP A 683 -16.21 -54.64 -5.54
C ASP A 683 -17.40 -54.24 -4.66
N GLY A 684 -18.50 -53.85 -5.31
CA GLY A 684 -19.70 -53.35 -4.66
C GLY A 684 -19.58 -51.90 -4.19
N TRP A 685 -19.59 -50.94 -5.12
CA TRP A 685 -19.55 -49.52 -4.77
C TRP A 685 -20.88 -49.02 -4.17
N LYS A 686 -20.75 -48.10 -3.20
CA LYS A 686 -21.84 -47.39 -2.52
C LYS A 686 -21.52 -45.91 -2.50
N LEU A 687 -22.28 -45.13 -3.25
CA LEU A 687 -22.13 -43.69 -3.30
C LEU A 687 -23.02 -43.04 -2.23
N ALA A 688 -22.51 -42.01 -1.56
CA ALA A 688 -23.27 -41.13 -0.69
C ALA A 688 -22.92 -39.66 -0.97
N PHE A 689 -23.92 -38.79 -1.00
CA PHE A 689 -23.77 -37.34 -1.07
C PHE A 689 -25.01 -36.65 -0.51
N ASP A 690 -24.90 -35.37 -0.18
CA ASP A 690 -26.05 -34.57 0.22
C ASP A 690 -26.41 -33.57 -0.89
N PHE A 691 -27.70 -33.42 -1.17
CA PHE A 691 -28.16 -32.28 -1.95
C PHE A 691 -27.90 -30.98 -1.17
N PRO A 692 -27.43 -29.90 -1.84
CA PRO A 692 -27.18 -28.63 -1.14
C PRO A 692 -28.45 -27.95 -0.63
N THR A 693 -29.63 -28.35 -1.10
CA THR A 693 -30.92 -27.78 -0.68
C THR A 693 -31.91 -28.87 -0.28
N THR A 694 -32.81 -28.55 0.66
CA THR A 694 -33.91 -29.43 1.09
C THR A 694 -35.00 -29.62 0.01
N GLY A 695 -35.00 -28.74 -1.00
CA GLY A 695 -35.95 -28.72 -2.10
C GLY A 695 -35.67 -29.75 -3.20
N GLN A 696 -34.49 -30.37 -3.24
CA GLN A 696 -34.13 -31.40 -4.22
C GLN A 696 -34.57 -32.79 -3.78
N LYS A 697 -35.21 -33.56 -4.67
CA LYS A 697 -35.68 -34.93 -4.44
C LYS A 697 -35.26 -35.88 -5.57
N VAL A 698 -34.76 -37.05 -5.20
CA VAL A 698 -34.55 -38.18 -6.12
C VAL A 698 -35.90 -38.83 -6.39
N GLY A 699 -36.22 -39.01 -7.68
CA GLY A 699 -37.38 -39.74 -8.17
C GLY A 699 -36.96 -41.11 -8.73
N GLN A 700 -37.32 -41.39 -9.98
CA GLN A 700 -37.00 -42.67 -10.62
C GLN A 700 -35.52 -42.76 -11.00
N GLY A 701 -34.79 -43.69 -10.37
CA GLY A 701 -33.40 -44.01 -10.70
C GLY A 701 -33.22 -45.21 -11.62
N TRP A 702 -32.03 -45.34 -12.21
CA TRP A 702 -31.57 -46.51 -12.97
C TRP A 702 -30.11 -46.83 -12.64
N SER A 703 -29.66 -48.04 -12.96
CA SER A 703 -28.27 -48.53 -12.80
C SER A 703 -27.69 -48.43 -11.37
N ALA A 704 -28.51 -48.15 -10.37
CA ALA A 704 -28.20 -48.26 -8.94
C ALA A 704 -29.50 -48.31 -8.14
N THR A 705 -29.42 -48.78 -6.90
CA THR A 705 -30.52 -48.66 -5.95
C THR A 705 -30.37 -47.34 -5.20
N TRP A 706 -31.24 -46.38 -5.52
CA TRP A 706 -31.21 -45.02 -4.95
C TRP A 706 -32.10 -44.91 -3.72
N LYS A 707 -31.62 -44.22 -2.68
CA LYS A 707 -32.40 -43.85 -1.50
C LYS A 707 -32.10 -42.43 -1.09
N GLN A 708 -33.10 -41.72 -0.57
CA GLN A 708 -32.94 -40.39 -0.01
C GLN A 708 -33.60 -40.29 1.37
N ASN A 709 -32.91 -39.66 2.33
CA ASN A 709 -33.47 -39.24 3.60
C ASN A 709 -33.07 -37.77 3.86
N GLY A 710 -34.06 -36.87 3.94
CA GLY A 710 -33.79 -35.43 3.99
C GLY A 710 -33.07 -34.96 2.72
N THR A 711 -31.88 -34.37 2.87
CA THR A 711 -30.97 -34.01 1.78
C THR A 711 -30.01 -35.14 1.41
N SER A 712 -29.87 -36.17 2.25
CA SER A 712 -28.88 -37.23 2.07
C SER A 712 -29.34 -38.26 1.06
N VAL A 713 -28.49 -38.55 0.07
CA VAL A 713 -28.72 -39.48 -1.03
C VAL A 713 -27.68 -40.58 -0.99
N THR A 714 -28.13 -41.82 -1.16
CA THR A 714 -27.26 -42.99 -1.33
C THR A 714 -27.61 -43.74 -2.61
N ALA A 715 -26.61 -44.34 -3.24
CA ALA A 715 -26.76 -45.20 -4.39
C ALA A 715 -25.91 -46.47 -4.21
N ASP A 716 -26.56 -47.62 -4.07
CA ASP A 716 -25.90 -48.92 -4.02
C ASP A 716 -25.78 -49.50 -5.44
N SER A 717 -24.60 -50.02 -5.78
CA SER A 717 -24.38 -50.71 -7.06
C SER A 717 -25.35 -51.89 -7.31
N MET A 718 -25.59 -52.18 -8.58
CA MET A 718 -26.27 -53.40 -9.02
C MET A 718 -25.25 -54.55 -9.13
N SER A 719 -25.75 -55.79 -9.10
CA SER A 719 -24.89 -56.99 -9.19
C SER A 719 -23.99 -57.04 -10.43
N TRP A 720 -24.37 -56.36 -11.52
CA TRP A 720 -23.65 -56.35 -12.79
C TRP A 720 -22.71 -55.15 -12.99
N ASN A 721 -22.78 -54.10 -12.15
CA ASN A 721 -21.89 -52.93 -12.24
C ASN A 721 -21.12 -52.60 -10.95
N GLY A 722 -21.19 -53.46 -9.94
CA GLY A 722 -20.50 -53.26 -8.68
C GLY A 722 -18.97 -53.36 -8.77
N LYS A 723 -18.43 -54.06 -9.77
CA LYS A 723 -16.99 -54.29 -9.91
C LYS A 723 -16.32 -53.27 -10.83
N LEU A 724 -15.42 -52.43 -10.28
CA LEU A 724 -14.63 -51.45 -11.02
C LEU A 724 -13.14 -51.73 -10.85
N ALA A 725 -12.48 -52.20 -11.90
CA ALA A 725 -11.03 -52.32 -11.95
C ALA A 725 -10.35 -50.92 -11.85
N PRO A 726 -9.05 -50.84 -11.48
CA PRO A 726 -8.26 -49.61 -11.60
C PRO A 726 -8.44 -48.93 -12.96
N GLY A 727 -8.77 -47.65 -12.96
CA GLY A 727 -9.05 -46.85 -14.16
C GLY A 727 -10.46 -46.98 -14.74
N ALA A 728 -11.24 -47.98 -14.33
CA ALA A 728 -12.60 -48.21 -14.85
C ALA A 728 -13.63 -47.26 -14.23
N SER A 729 -14.72 -47.02 -14.96
CA SER A 729 -15.85 -46.21 -14.50
C SER A 729 -17.19 -46.89 -14.77
N THR A 730 -18.22 -46.44 -14.05
CA THR A 730 -19.62 -46.75 -14.32
C THR A 730 -20.47 -45.50 -14.19
N SER A 731 -21.52 -45.41 -14.99
CA SER A 731 -22.48 -44.31 -14.96
C SER A 731 -23.85 -44.80 -14.53
N THR A 732 -24.44 -44.07 -13.58
CA THR A 732 -25.77 -44.28 -13.04
C THR A 732 -26.55 -42.97 -13.10
N GLY A 733 -27.86 -42.97 -12.87
CA GLY A 733 -28.63 -41.74 -12.93
C GLY A 733 -30.04 -41.85 -12.36
N PHE A 734 -30.70 -40.70 -12.27
CA PHE A 734 -32.07 -40.60 -11.82
C PHE A 734 -32.76 -39.36 -12.38
N ASN A 735 -34.08 -39.41 -12.48
CA ASN A 735 -34.93 -38.22 -12.59
C ASN A 735 -35.27 -37.72 -11.19
N GLY A 736 -35.23 -36.41 -10.98
CA GLY A 736 -35.55 -35.77 -9.71
C GLY A 736 -36.41 -34.52 -9.87
N THR A 737 -36.85 -33.98 -8.74
CA THR A 737 -37.61 -32.72 -8.66
C THR A 737 -36.87 -31.71 -7.81
N TRP A 738 -37.06 -30.42 -8.06
CA TRP A 738 -36.49 -29.36 -7.24
C TRP A 738 -37.48 -28.20 -7.04
N SER A 739 -37.36 -27.50 -5.91
CA SER A 739 -38.05 -26.24 -5.62
C SER A 739 -37.01 -25.19 -5.22
N GLY A 740 -37.08 -23.98 -5.80
CA GLY A 740 -36.11 -22.90 -5.54
C GLY A 740 -34.92 -22.93 -6.50
N THR A 741 -33.86 -23.66 -6.17
CA THR A 741 -32.66 -23.82 -7.01
C THR A 741 -32.23 -25.29 -7.09
N ASN A 742 -31.48 -25.66 -8.13
CA ASN A 742 -30.95 -27.02 -8.33
C ASN A 742 -29.41 -27.05 -8.41
N PRO A 743 -28.69 -26.68 -7.33
CA PRO A 743 -27.24 -26.74 -7.31
C PRO A 743 -26.73 -28.19 -7.32
N ALA A 744 -25.58 -28.42 -7.95
CA ALA A 744 -24.91 -29.72 -7.95
C ALA A 744 -24.25 -30.00 -6.58
N PRO A 745 -24.26 -31.25 -6.09
CA PRO A 745 -23.47 -31.65 -4.92
C PRO A 745 -21.96 -31.50 -5.21
N THR A 746 -21.21 -31.05 -4.22
CA THR A 746 -19.75 -30.82 -4.33
C THR A 746 -18.91 -31.83 -3.54
N THR A 747 -19.54 -32.66 -2.71
CA THR A 747 -18.85 -33.66 -1.89
C THR A 747 -19.52 -35.03 -2.07
N PHE A 748 -18.71 -36.03 -2.41
CA PHE A 748 -19.14 -37.40 -2.61
C PHE A 748 -18.31 -38.34 -1.73
N ASN A 749 -18.95 -39.37 -1.20
CA ASN A 749 -18.31 -40.46 -0.48
C ASN A 749 -18.55 -41.77 -1.23
N LEU A 750 -17.51 -42.56 -1.45
CA LEU A 750 -17.58 -43.90 -2.03
C LEU A 750 -17.17 -44.92 -0.97
N ASN A 751 -18.04 -45.89 -0.67
CA ASN A 751 -17.84 -46.90 0.38
C ASN A 751 -17.47 -46.29 1.75
N GLY A 752 -18.04 -45.13 2.07
CA GLY A 752 -17.80 -44.42 3.33
C GLY A 752 -16.51 -43.57 3.37
N GLN A 753 -15.76 -43.48 2.27
CA GLN A 753 -14.55 -42.65 2.14
C GLN A 753 -14.77 -41.49 1.17
N ARG A 754 -14.14 -40.34 1.41
CA ARG A 754 -14.27 -39.17 0.52
C ARG A 754 -13.70 -39.48 -0.87
N CYS A 755 -14.45 -39.13 -1.90
CA CYS A 755 -14.16 -39.35 -3.31
C CYS A 755 -14.08 -37.99 -4.01
N GLY A 756 -12.97 -37.70 -4.70
CA GLY A 756 -12.66 -36.36 -5.20
C GLY A 756 -11.76 -36.40 -6.41
#